data_AF-A0A151IWX3-F1
#
_entry.id   AF-A0A151IWX3-F1
#
_cell.length_a   1.000
_cell.length_b   1.000
_cell.length_c   1.000
_cell.angle_alpha   90.00
_cell.angle_beta   90.00
_cell.angle_gamma   90.00
#
_symmetry.space_group_name_H-M   'P 1'
#
loop_
_entity.id
_entity.type
_entity.pdbx_description
1 polymer ?
#
loop_
_entity_poly.entity_id
_entity_poly.type
_entity_poly.pdbx_seq_one_letter_code
_entity_poly.pdbx_strand_id
1 'polypeptide(L)'
;MSNVTEKVPLHSVLRLNDSDVKEFFCGWGAAVINVSVTYPINKIIFRQILEGVPVDAAVGQMSREGIRLLYRGILPPLCQKTLSLSLMFSIYEGCKQRLCLLTGNDVLSKILAANIAGTVEALLMPFERVQTLLQDWRYHEKFKNTSHAFRYLLSNHGVTECYRGMVPIIYRNGLSNLMFFTLRDQSKVLLGERESLLTNFVSGALIGGFTSTVFYPMNVIKIHMQSKIGGNYERFLAVTREVRTGMVTVSDGKSKPVPMRLHLSMEVLKLQREDLEQAANHNKPPLDAKERMVQITRQKVGGLGLSIKGGAEHKLPVLISRIYKGQAADQCGQLFVGDAIIKVNGEYITACNHDDAVNILRNAGDIVVLTVKHYRAAKPFLQKNEKEEKLDNVANGTAEDGWISPNRQGGSPRCSHSRQSSNASSSSIQYKRWVDVITVPLMMAYVTRYIFGTDKLRRNAFEVRGLNGARTGVIHCDDSAILSQWLKYITDNITGLTHLQMKLYNRNFGVGERIEYMGWVNEAVSNSNQPWQSYRPRFLALKGPDLLLFETPPCNIGDWSRCALTFKVYQTMFRVMRESENVDERQHCFLAQSPGKPPRYLSVETRQELLRVEAAWHTAICSAVTHLKKLKDLLQHLLHSIFQFAFLIRIEELECSQLQNLLFCMHAFLTAKVAAVDPTFLTSTTP
;
A
#
# COMPACT_ATOMS: atom_id res chain seq x y z
N MET A 1 57.07 -36.16 -2.49
CA MET A 1 57.86 -37.10 -1.67
C MET A 1 57.11 -37.31 -0.36
N SER A 2 56.64 -38.55 -0.15
CA SER A 2 56.40 -39.27 1.12
C SER A 2 56.00 -38.54 2.43
N ASN A 3 54.91 -39.06 3.03
CA ASN A 3 54.50 -39.01 4.46
C ASN A 3 53.91 -37.65 4.91
N VAL A 4 52.69 -37.51 5.42
CA VAL A 4 51.92 -38.31 6.39
C VAL A 4 50.42 -38.02 6.18
N THR A 5 49.64 -38.98 5.67
CA THR A 5 48.18 -39.02 5.94
C THR A 5 47.98 -39.73 7.26
N GLU A 6 48.20 -39.04 8.37
CA GLU A 6 47.65 -39.47 9.64
C GLU A 6 46.14 -39.28 9.55
N LYS A 7 45.41 -40.38 9.39
CA LYS A 7 43.99 -40.43 9.73
C LYS A 7 43.92 -40.19 11.24
N VAL A 8 43.89 -38.93 11.64
CA VAL A 8 43.57 -38.56 13.02
C VAL A 8 42.21 -39.20 13.32
N PRO A 9 42.12 -40.15 14.28
CA PRO A 9 40.88 -40.83 14.55
C PRO A 9 39.86 -39.79 15.02
N LEU A 10 38.63 -39.83 14.48
CA LEU A 10 37.56 -38.87 14.81
C LEU A 10 37.34 -38.72 16.34
N HIS A 11 37.67 -39.78 17.08
CA HIS A 11 37.62 -39.86 18.54
C HIS A 11 38.64 -38.95 19.27
N SER A 12 39.80 -38.64 18.68
CA SER A 12 40.77 -37.72 19.28
C SER A 12 40.43 -36.25 19.02
N VAL A 13 39.73 -35.94 17.92
CA VAL A 13 39.20 -34.58 17.61
C VAL A 13 37.98 -34.23 18.46
N LEU A 14 37.24 -35.24 18.94
CA LEU A 14 36.04 -35.07 19.79
C LEU A 14 36.33 -35.09 21.30
N ARG A 15 37.57 -35.31 21.74
CA ARG A 15 37.94 -35.15 23.16
C ARG A 15 38.07 -33.66 23.48
N LEU A 16 37.03 -33.12 24.11
CA LEU A 16 37.07 -31.80 24.73
C LEU A 16 38.12 -31.81 25.85
N ASN A 17 39.13 -30.95 25.77
CA ASN A 17 40.06 -30.71 26.87
C ASN A 17 39.41 -29.73 27.89
N ASP A 18 39.85 -29.76 29.15
CA ASP A 18 39.37 -28.83 30.18
C ASP A 18 39.62 -27.35 29.80
N SER A 19 40.63 -27.08 28.97
CA SER A 19 40.87 -25.76 28.36
C SER A 19 39.73 -25.29 27.47
N ASP A 20 39.19 -26.19 26.65
CA ASP A 20 38.17 -25.87 25.64
C ASP A 20 36.82 -25.61 26.31
N VAL A 21 36.55 -26.33 27.40
CA VAL A 21 35.38 -26.11 28.26
C VAL A 21 35.47 -24.73 28.92
N LYS A 22 36.64 -24.34 29.44
CA LYS A 22 36.86 -23.02 30.03
C LYS A 22 36.69 -21.89 29.00
N GLU A 23 37.23 -22.05 27.79
CA GLU A 23 37.07 -21.09 26.70
C GLU A 23 35.60 -20.97 26.26
N PHE A 24 34.87 -22.08 26.19
CA PHE A 24 33.43 -22.08 25.90
C PHE A 24 32.64 -21.28 26.95
N PHE A 25 32.90 -21.51 28.25
CA PHE A 25 32.22 -20.76 29.31
C PHE A 25 32.57 -19.28 29.31
N CYS A 26 33.83 -18.93 29.04
CA CYS A 26 34.26 -17.53 28.88
C CYS A 26 33.55 -16.86 27.69
N GLY A 27 33.49 -17.53 26.53
CA GLY A 27 32.79 -17.03 25.35
C GLY A 27 31.28 -16.89 25.56
N TRP A 28 30.67 -17.88 26.21
CA TRP A 28 29.25 -17.84 26.59
C TRP A 28 28.96 -16.69 27.55
N GLY A 29 29.75 -16.53 28.61
CA GLY A 29 29.62 -15.44 29.57
C GLY A 29 29.74 -14.07 28.90
N ALA A 30 30.72 -13.90 28.01
CA ALA A 30 30.88 -12.67 27.22
C ALA A 30 29.66 -12.39 26.33
N ALA A 31 29.10 -13.41 25.68
CA ALA A 31 27.89 -13.27 24.86
C ALA A 31 26.66 -12.87 25.69
N VAL A 32 26.48 -13.46 26.88
CA VAL A 32 25.38 -13.12 27.80
C VAL A 32 25.48 -11.66 28.24
N ILE A 33 26.68 -11.19 28.62
CA ILE A 33 26.91 -9.80 29.03
C ILE A 33 26.60 -8.85 27.85
N ASN A 34 27.15 -9.13 26.67
CA ASN A 34 26.94 -8.30 25.48
C ASN A 34 25.44 -8.20 25.12
N VAL A 35 24.73 -9.32 25.06
CA VAL A 35 23.29 -9.32 24.75
C VAL A 35 22.51 -8.56 25.81
N SER A 36 22.82 -8.74 27.10
CA SER A 36 22.10 -8.08 28.19
C SER A 36 22.29 -6.56 28.21
N VAL A 37 23.50 -6.08 27.92
CA VAL A 37 23.81 -4.65 27.87
C VAL A 37 23.21 -3.99 26.62
N THR A 38 23.25 -4.66 25.47
CA THR A 38 22.77 -4.08 24.19
C THR A 38 21.26 -4.23 23.98
N TYR A 39 20.58 -5.09 24.76
CA TYR A 39 19.15 -5.38 24.58
C TYR A 39 18.24 -4.14 24.60
N PRO A 40 18.37 -3.20 25.57
CA PRO A 40 17.52 -2.01 25.62
C PRO A 40 17.62 -1.15 24.35
N ILE A 41 18.84 -0.95 23.85
CA ILE A 41 19.12 -0.16 22.65
C ILE A 41 18.50 -0.83 21.42
N ASN A 42 18.68 -2.14 21.28
CA ASN A 42 18.09 -2.92 20.20
C ASN A 42 16.55 -2.86 20.22
N LYS A 43 15.95 -2.81 21.41
CA LYS A 43 14.49 -2.68 21.57
C LYS A 43 13.97 -1.29 21.17
N ILE A 44 14.73 -0.22 21.43
CA ILE A 44 14.40 1.13 20.93
C ILE A 44 14.41 1.13 19.41
N ILE A 45 15.50 0.66 18.79
CA ILE A 45 15.64 0.59 17.33
C ILE A 45 14.50 -0.22 16.70
N PHE A 46 14.16 -1.36 17.31
CA PHE A 46 13.03 -2.19 16.86
C PHE A 46 11.71 -1.41 16.82
N ARG A 47 11.45 -0.60 17.86
CA ARG A 47 10.23 0.20 17.95
C ARG A 47 10.20 1.34 16.95
N GLN A 48 11.33 1.99 16.72
CA GLN A 48 11.46 3.00 15.66
C GLN A 48 11.16 2.41 14.28
N ILE A 49 11.64 1.19 14.01
CA ILE A 49 11.44 0.51 12.72
C ILE A 49 9.96 0.17 12.48
N LEU A 50 9.23 -0.31 13.50
CA LEU A 50 7.83 -0.72 13.34
C LEU A 50 6.83 0.44 13.38
N GLU A 51 7.09 1.46 14.18
CA GLU A 51 6.14 2.55 14.42
C GLU A 51 6.49 3.84 13.66
N GLY A 52 7.72 3.94 13.11
CA GLY A 52 8.19 5.12 12.39
C GLY A 52 8.36 6.36 13.28
N VAL A 53 8.60 6.16 14.58
CA VAL A 53 8.71 7.23 15.59
C VAL A 53 10.17 7.68 15.81
N PRO A 54 10.40 8.96 16.16
CA PRO A 54 11.73 9.46 16.52
C PRO A 54 12.24 8.81 17.82
N VAL A 55 13.56 8.81 18.02
CA VAL A 55 14.24 8.13 19.16
C VAL A 55 13.65 8.61 20.50
N ASP A 56 13.49 9.91 20.68
CA ASP A 56 13.03 10.51 21.94
C ASP A 56 11.62 10.03 22.31
N ALA A 57 10.74 9.91 21.32
CA ALA A 57 9.39 9.38 21.51
C ALA A 57 9.41 7.89 21.87
N ALA A 58 10.27 7.09 21.22
CA ALA A 58 10.42 5.66 21.52
C ALA A 58 10.96 5.43 22.94
N VAL A 59 11.94 6.23 23.37
CA VAL A 59 12.47 6.18 24.75
C VAL A 59 11.40 6.59 25.75
N GLY A 60 10.66 7.67 25.47
CA GLY A 60 9.59 8.17 26.33
C GLY A 60 8.40 7.20 26.48
N GLN A 61 8.08 6.43 25.44
CA GLN A 61 7.07 5.38 25.52
C GLN A 61 7.57 4.18 26.34
N MET A 62 8.81 3.75 26.10
CA MET A 62 9.35 2.56 26.75
C MET A 62 9.66 2.78 28.24
N SER A 63 10.02 4.01 28.63
CA SER A 63 10.19 4.37 30.05
C SER A 63 8.88 4.26 30.85
N ARG A 64 7.72 4.46 30.20
CA ARG A 64 6.39 4.32 30.82
C ARG A 64 5.94 2.87 31.01
N GLU A 65 6.49 1.93 30.24
CA GLU A 65 6.15 0.50 30.28
C GLU A 65 6.88 -0.26 31.40
N GLY A 66 7.95 0.31 31.96
CA GLY A 66 8.71 -0.25 33.07
C GLY A 66 9.77 -1.29 32.69
N ILE A 67 10.67 -1.59 33.64
CA ILE A 67 11.92 -2.35 33.37
C ILE A 67 11.68 -3.83 33.06
N ARG A 68 10.57 -4.40 33.54
CA ARG A 68 10.19 -5.79 33.24
C ARG A 68 9.80 -5.97 31.78
N LEU A 69 9.12 -4.98 31.19
CA LEU A 69 8.80 -5.01 29.77
C LEU A 69 10.02 -4.65 28.92
N LEU A 70 10.97 -3.86 29.42
CA LEU A 70 12.22 -3.55 28.73
C LEU A 70 13.00 -4.81 28.29
N TYR A 71 13.15 -5.78 29.18
CA TYR A 71 13.88 -7.03 28.92
C TYR A 71 13.02 -8.18 28.39
N ARG A 72 11.74 -7.93 28.10
CA ARG A 72 10.84 -8.94 27.56
C ARG A 72 11.28 -9.37 26.17
N GLY A 73 11.57 -10.67 26.04
CA GLY A 73 12.05 -11.29 24.80
C GLY A 73 13.57 -11.45 24.71
N ILE A 74 14.32 -11.33 25.82
CA ILE A 74 15.78 -11.52 25.86
C ILE A 74 16.20 -13.00 25.81
N LEU A 75 15.34 -13.94 26.21
CA LEU A 75 15.69 -15.36 26.24
C LEU A 75 16.01 -15.95 24.85
N PRO A 76 15.21 -15.72 23.79
CA PRO A 76 15.55 -16.22 22.45
C PRO A 76 16.94 -15.82 21.94
N PRO A 77 17.38 -14.55 21.97
CA PRO A 77 18.72 -14.19 21.50
C PRO A 77 19.83 -14.78 22.37
N LEU A 78 19.62 -14.98 23.68
CA LEU A 78 20.59 -15.69 24.53
C LEU A 78 20.76 -17.15 24.09
N CYS A 79 19.65 -17.87 23.90
CA CYS A 79 19.69 -19.25 23.41
C CYS A 79 20.28 -19.36 22.00
N GLN A 80 19.89 -18.44 21.11
CA GLN A 80 20.39 -18.39 19.74
C GLN A 80 21.89 -18.15 19.72
N LYS A 81 22.43 -17.20 20.50
CA LYS A 81 23.87 -16.90 20.48
C LYS A 81 24.72 -18.07 20.96
N THR A 82 24.28 -18.80 21.99
CA THR A 82 24.96 -20.03 22.42
C THR A 82 25.00 -21.07 21.30
N LEU A 83 23.86 -21.33 20.66
CA LEU A 83 23.74 -22.38 19.64
C LEU A 83 24.43 -21.98 18.32
N SER A 84 24.36 -20.70 17.96
CA SER A 84 24.98 -20.14 16.77
C SER A 84 26.48 -20.23 16.82
N LEU A 85 27.11 -19.99 17.98
CA LEU A 85 28.56 -20.01 18.10
C LEU A 85 29.10 -21.42 17.78
N SER A 86 28.54 -22.45 18.42
CA SER A 86 28.91 -23.85 18.21
C SER A 86 28.66 -24.29 16.76
N LEU A 87 27.50 -23.92 16.19
CA LEU A 87 27.11 -24.33 14.84
C LEU A 87 27.95 -23.63 13.77
N MET A 88 28.17 -22.31 13.89
CA MET A 88 28.95 -21.55 12.91
C MET A 88 30.41 -21.97 12.89
N PHE A 89 31.06 -22.14 14.05
CA PHE A 89 32.47 -22.54 14.08
C PHE A 89 32.68 -23.96 13.55
N SER A 90 31.81 -24.91 13.91
CA SER A 90 31.88 -26.28 13.41
C SER A 90 31.75 -26.34 11.89
N ILE A 91 30.78 -25.61 11.32
CA ILE A 91 30.55 -25.59 9.88
C ILE A 91 31.64 -24.80 9.15
N TYR A 92 32.08 -23.68 9.72
CA TYR A 92 33.14 -22.87 9.13
C TYR A 92 34.44 -23.66 8.99
N GLU A 93 34.94 -24.31 10.06
CA GLU A 93 36.18 -25.08 10.00
C GLU A 93 36.05 -26.31 9.09
N GLY A 94 34.92 -27.02 9.16
CA GLY A 94 34.66 -28.16 8.28
C GLY A 94 34.58 -27.77 6.79
N CYS A 95 33.94 -26.65 6.46
CA CYS A 95 33.87 -26.14 5.10
C CYS A 95 35.22 -25.59 4.62
N LYS A 96 35.91 -24.81 5.45
CA LYS A 96 37.21 -24.20 5.11
C LYS A 96 38.24 -25.27 4.74
N GLN A 97 38.36 -26.34 5.53
CA GLN A 97 39.29 -27.44 5.24
C GLN A 97 38.98 -28.11 3.90
N ARG A 98 37.71 -28.41 3.63
CA ARG A 98 37.28 -29.07 2.38
C ARG A 98 37.41 -28.16 1.16
N LEU A 99 37.03 -26.88 1.28
CA LEU A 99 37.11 -25.93 0.17
C LEU A 99 38.55 -25.54 -0.16
N CYS A 100 39.44 -25.49 0.84
CA CYS A 100 40.87 -25.24 0.61
C CYS A 100 41.50 -26.35 -0.24
N LEU A 101 41.15 -27.61 0.03
CA LEU A 101 41.58 -28.77 -0.77
C LEU A 101 41.02 -28.75 -2.21
N LEU A 102 39.82 -28.21 -2.41
CA LEU A 102 39.14 -28.17 -3.72
C LEU A 102 39.56 -26.97 -4.59
N THR A 103 39.84 -25.82 -3.98
CA THR A 103 39.95 -24.54 -4.71
C THR A 103 41.39 -24.07 -4.88
N GLY A 104 42.33 -24.55 -4.05
CA GLY A 104 43.74 -24.13 -4.10
C GLY A 104 43.99 -22.66 -3.73
N ASN A 105 42.95 -21.90 -3.36
CA ASN A 105 43.03 -20.49 -2.96
C ASN A 105 42.44 -20.31 -1.55
N ASP A 106 43.29 -19.95 -0.60
CA ASP A 106 42.95 -19.81 0.82
C ASP A 106 41.93 -18.67 1.08
N VAL A 107 42.04 -17.55 0.35
CA VAL A 107 41.16 -16.38 0.51
C VAL A 107 39.75 -16.71 0.02
N LEU A 108 39.63 -17.31 -1.16
CA LEU A 108 38.33 -17.69 -1.72
C LEU A 108 37.65 -18.76 -0.86
N SER A 109 38.43 -19.69 -0.31
CA SER A 109 37.93 -20.75 0.58
C SER A 109 37.37 -20.19 1.90
N LYS A 110 38.07 -19.22 2.50
CA LYS A 110 37.60 -18.53 3.73
C LYS A 110 36.29 -17.79 3.48
N ILE A 111 36.18 -17.07 2.37
CA ILE A 111 34.98 -16.31 2.01
C ILE A 111 33.78 -17.24 1.79
N LEU A 112 33.96 -18.34 1.05
CA LEU A 112 32.88 -19.28 0.78
C LEU A 112 32.48 -20.06 2.04
N ALA A 113 33.43 -20.47 2.87
CA ALA A 113 33.15 -21.10 4.16
C ALA A 113 32.38 -20.16 5.10
N ALA A 114 32.75 -18.88 5.15
CA ALA A 114 32.03 -17.86 5.94
C ALA A 114 30.60 -17.60 5.44
N ASN A 115 30.40 -17.62 4.11
CA ASN A 115 29.06 -17.53 3.52
C ASN A 115 28.21 -18.74 3.91
N ILE A 116 28.73 -19.95 3.74
CA ILE A 116 28.02 -21.19 4.10
C ILE A 116 27.67 -21.15 5.59
N ALA A 117 28.64 -20.93 6.48
CA ALA A 117 28.40 -20.85 7.92
C ALA A 117 27.34 -19.78 8.29
N GLY A 118 27.41 -18.59 7.68
CA GLY A 118 26.42 -17.53 7.88
C GLY A 118 25.01 -17.86 7.38
N THR A 119 24.90 -18.64 6.30
CA THR A 119 23.60 -19.12 5.83
C THR A 119 23.03 -20.23 6.72
N VAL A 120 23.86 -21.10 7.31
CA VAL A 120 23.36 -22.13 8.22
C VAL A 120 22.87 -21.53 9.55
N GLU A 121 23.42 -20.39 9.99
CA GLU A 121 22.85 -19.62 11.12
C GLU A 121 21.36 -19.30 10.91
N ALA A 122 20.89 -19.14 9.67
CA ALA A 122 19.48 -18.89 9.37
C ALA A 122 18.54 -20.04 9.79
N LEU A 123 19.06 -21.25 10.04
CA LEU A 123 18.28 -22.34 10.65
C LEU A 123 17.75 -21.97 12.04
N LEU A 124 18.46 -21.09 12.75
CA LEU A 124 18.10 -20.61 14.09
C LEU A 124 17.12 -19.43 14.07
N MET A 125 16.63 -19.03 12.89
CA MET A 125 15.66 -17.94 12.75
C MET A 125 14.38 -18.09 13.61
N PRO A 126 13.85 -19.27 13.94
CA PRO A 126 12.70 -19.37 14.83
C PRO A 126 12.90 -18.65 16.17
N PHE A 127 14.13 -18.58 16.70
CA PHE A 127 14.45 -17.78 17.89
C PHE A 127 14.30 -16.27 17.64
N GLU A 128 14.83 -15.77 16.52
CA GLU A 128 14.67 -14.37 16.11
C GLU A 128 13.21 -13.99 15.86
N ARG A 129 12.44 -14.93 15.30
CA ARG A 129 11.01 -14.75 15.05
C ARG A 129 10.25 -14.62 16.37
N VAL A 130 10.51 -15.49 17.34
CA VAL A 130 9.86 -15.41 18.66
C VAL A 130 10.31 -14.17 19.42
N GLN A 131 11.57 -13.76 19.32
CA GLN A 131 12.04 -12.48 19.84
C GLN A 131 11.21 -11.32 19.29
N THR A 132 11.09 -11.23 17.96
CA THR A 132 10.34 -10.16 17.29
C THR A 132 8.90 -10.08 17.79
N LEU A 133 8.22 -11.21 17.95
CA LEU A 133 6.84 -11.25 18.44
C LEU A 133 6.69 -10.90 19.92
N LEU A 134 7.68 -11.23 20.76
CA LEU A 134 7.66 -10.88 22.18
C LEU A 134 8.04 -9.42 22.44
N GLN A 135 8.79 -8.80 21.52
CA GLN A 135 9.17 -7.39 21.58
C GLN A 135 8.05 -6.47 21.11
N ASP A 136 7.16 -6.94 20.22
CA ASP A 136 6.03 -6.16 19.72
C ASP A 136 4.94 -6.02 20.79
N TRP A 137 4.59 -4.77 21.10
CA TRP A 137 3.61 -4.42 22.11
C TRP A 137 2.21 -4.97 21.79
N ARG A 138 1.88 -5.15 20.51
CA ARG A 138 0.56 -5.66 20.06
C ARG A 138 0.29 -7.08 20.56
N TYR A 139 1.33 -7.83 20.91
CA TYR A 139 1.20 -9.21 21.39
C TYR A 139 1.57 -9.35 22.87
N HIS A 140 1.75 -8.25 23.61
CA HIS A 140 2.09 -8.28 25.03
C HIS A 140 1.03 -9.01 25.88
N GLU A 141 -0.24 -8.97 25.51
CA GLU A 141 -1.31 -9.70 26.21
C GLU A 141 -1.50 -11.13 25.67
N LYS A 142 -1.04 -11.39 24.44
CA LYS A 142 -1.24 -12.66 23.74
C LYS A 142 -0.22 -13.73 24.14
N PHE A 143 1.03 -13.36 24.40
CA PHE A 143 2.10 -14.30 24.70
C PHE A 143 2.63 -14.16 26.13
N LYS A 144 2.40 -15.15 26.99
CA LYS A 144 2.92 -15.11 28.36
C LYS A 144 4.45 -15.21 28.43
N ASN A 145 5.03 -16.16 27.70
CA ASN A 145 6.47 -16.50 27.73
C ASN A 145 6.98 -16.95 26.35
N THR A 146 8.31 -17.07 26.20
CA THR A 146 8.97 -17.61 25.00
C THR A 146 8.48 -19.00 24.60
N SER A 147 8.38 -19.93 25.55
CA SER A 147 7.88 -21.28 25.30
C SER A 147 6.42 -21.30 24.83
N HIS A 148 5.59 -20.40 25.39
CA HIS A 148 4.19 -20.25 24.98
C HIS A 148 4.09 -19.69 23.56
N ALA A 149 4.93 -18.72 23.18
CA ALA A 149 4.99 -18.18 21.83
C ALA A 149 5.42 -19.25 20.81
N PHE A 150 6.45 -20.05 21.13
CA PHE A 150 6.86 -21.18 20.29
C PHE A 150 5.74 -22.21 20.11
N ARG A 151 5.13 -22.68 21.21
CA ARG A 151 4.04 -23.66 21.15
C ARG A 151 2.84 -23.14 20.37
N TYR A 152 2.47 -21.87 20.55
CA TYR A 152 1.37 -21.23 19.82
C TYR A 152 1.64 -21.18 18.31
N LEU A 153 2.87 -20.82 17.90
CA LEU A 153 3.24 -20.79 16.48
C LEU A 153 3.16 -22.19 15.85
N LEU A 154 3.78 -23.19 16.49
CA LEU A 154 3.79 -24.56 15.98
C LEU A 154 2.39 -25.16 15.91
N SER A 155 1.57 -24.98 16.96
CA SER A 155 0.26 -25.62 17.06
C SER A 155 -0.80 -25.01 16.13
N ASN A 156 -0.76 -23.70 15.90
CA ASN A 156 -1.84 -23.01 15.18
C ASN A 156 -1.51 -22.69 13.71
N HIS A 157 -0.22 -22.62 13.36
CA HIS A 157 0.23 -22.12 12.06
C HIS A 157 1.26 -23.04 11.38
N GLY A 158 1.80 -24.04 12.08
CA GLY A 158 2.79 -24.98 11.56
C GLY A 158 4.22 -24.45 11.54
N VAL A 159 5.15 -25.30 11.10
CA VAL A 159 6.60 -25.03 11.11
C VAL A 159 6.99 -23.97 10.08
N THR A 160 6.29 -23.88 8.95
CA THR A 160 6.59 -22.92 7.89
C THR A 160 6.46 -21.47 8.37
N GLU A 161 5.54 -21.18 9.29
CA GLU A 161 5.32 -19.82 9.82
C GLU A 161 6.40 -19.39 10.81
N CYS A 162 7.06 -20.35 11.48
CA CYS A 162 8.30 -20.07 12.22
C CYS A 162 9.41 -19.59 11.29
N TYR A 163 9.36 -20.00 10.01
CA TYR A 163 10.32 -19.63 8.99
C TYR A 163 9.96 -18.38 8.15
N ARG A 164 9.03 -17.54 8.63
CA ARG A 164 8.64 -16.31 7.94
C ARG A 164 9.74 -15.24 8.00
N GLY A 165 10.19 -14.77 6.84
CA GLY A 165 11.26 -13.78 6.72
C GLY A 165 12.67 -14.38 6.54
N MET A 166 12.78 -15.65 6.16
CA MET A 166 14.09 -16.31 5.95
C MET A 166 14.92 -15.71 4.82
N VAL A 167 14.27 -15.30 3.72
CA VAL A 167 14.93 -14.72 2.54
C VAL A 167 15.79 -13.48 2.88
N PRO A 168 15.26 -12.42 3.51
CA PRO A 168 16.10 -11.26 3.87
C PRO A 168 17.24 -11.60 4.81
N ILE A 169 17.11 -12.64 5.65
CA ILE A 169 18.20 -13.10 6.54
C ILE A 169 19.30 -13.78 5.76
N ILE A 170 18.97 -14.68 4.82
CA ILE A 170 19.98 -15.35 3.98
C ILE A 170 20.76 -14.31 3.18
N TYR A 171 20.07 -13.36 2.55
CA TYR A 171 20.70 -12.27 1.81
C TYR A 171 21.58 -11.40 2.70
N ARG A 172 21.08 -11.00 3.87
CA ARG A 172 21.84 -10.22 4.84
C ARG A 172 23.09 -10.98 5.29
N ASN A 173 22.94 -12.20 5.79
CA ASN A 173 24.04 -12.96 6.38
C ASN A 173 25.12 -13.29 5.35
N GLY A 174 24.74 -13.74 4.14
CA GLY A 174 25.70 -14.04 3.09
C GLY A 174 26.46 -12.79 2.63
N LEU A 175 25.72 -11.79 2.13
CA LEU A 175 26.34 -10.59 1.55
C LEU A 175 27.07 -9.73 2.61
N SER A 176 26.56 -9.67 3.83
CA SER A 176 27.22 -8.95 4.94
C SER A 176 28.53 -9.63 5.32
N ASN A 177 28.58 -10.96 5.41
CA ASN A 177 29.82 -11.67 5.75
C ASN A 177 30.85 -11.53 4.63
N LEU A 178 30.42 -11.68 3.37
CA LEU A 178 31.27 -11.44 2.20
C LEU A 178 31.90 -10.04 2.26
N MET A 179 31.08 -9.00 2.43
CA MET A 179 31.53 -7.62 2.50
C MET A 179 32.46 -7.37 3.69
N PHE A 180 32.12 -7.90 4.87
CA PHE A 180 32.92 -7.74 6.08
C PHE A 180 34.32 -8.33 5.92
N PHE A 181 34.44 -9.57 5.42
CA PHE A 181 35.75 -10.21 5.23
C PHE A 181 36.57 -9.53 4.15
N THR A 182 35.96 -9.17 3.01
CA THR A 182 36.67 -8.43 1.95
C THR A 182 37.20 -7.08 2.45
N LEU A 183 36.37 -6.30 3.15
CA LEU A 183 36.80 -5.01 3.70
C LEU A 183 37.84 -5.17 4.81
N ARG A 184 37.74 -6.23 5.63
CA ARG A 184 38.72 -6.51 6.69
C ARG A 184 40.09 -6.87 6.11
N ASP A 185 40.12 -7.66 5.05
CA ASP A 185 41.38 -8.02 4.37
C ASP A 185 42.03 -6.80 3.72
N GLN A 186 41.25 -5.96 3.02
CA GLN A 186 41.76 -4.70 2.46
C GLN A 186 42.26 -3.76 3.55
N SER A 187 41.53 -3.64 4.67
CA SER A 187 41.95 -2.81 5.80
C SER A 187 43.26 -3.29 6.42
N LYS A 188 43.50 -4.61 6.50
CA LYS A 188 44.78 -5.15 7.01
C LYS A 188 45.95 -4.81 6.09
N VAL A 189 45.76 -4.92 4.77
CA VAL A 189 46.79 -4.55 3.79
C VAL A 189 47.14 -3.05 3.89
N LEU A 190 46.13 -2.19 4.09
CA LEU A 190 46.32 -0.74 4.23
C LEU A 190 46.97 -0.33 5.56
N LEU A 191 46.75 -1.07 6.64
CA LEU A 191 47.25 -0.75 7.98
C LEU A 191 48.70 -1.20 8.24
N GLY A 192 49.23 -2.14 7.44
CA GLY A 192 50.60 -2.64 7.57
C GLY A 192 50.91 -3.27 8.94
N GLU A 193 52.19 -3.34 9.33
CA GLU A 193 52.66 -3.98 10.58
C GLU A 193 52.37 -3.20 11.87
N ARG A 194 51.71 -2.02 11.83
CA ARG A 194 51.32 -1.26 13.04
C ARG A 194 50.01 -1.80 13.62
N GLU A 195 50.02 -3.04 14.07
CA GLU A 195 48.87 -3.65 14.76
C GLU A 195 48.83 -3.21 16.24
N SER A 196 48.04 -2.18 16.54
CA SER A 196 47.62 -1.90 17.92
C SER A 196 46.21 -2.45 18.17
N LEU A 197 45.91 -2.85 19.41
CA LEU A 197 44.56 -3.30 19.80
C LEU A 197 43.50 -2.22 19.51
N LEU A 198 43.83 -0.95 19.72
CA LEU A 198 42.94 0.18 19.45
C LEU A 198 42.69 0.33 17.94
N THR A 199 43.73 0.24 17.12
CA THR A 199 43.61 0.34 15.65
C THR A 199 42.74 -0.78 15.10
N ASN A 200 42.89 -2.00 15.62
CA ASN A 200 42.06 -3.14 15.25
C ASN A 200 40.59 -2.97 15.68
N PHE A 201 40.35 -2.42 16.87
CA PHE A 201 39.01 -2.11 17.35
C PHE A 201 38.33 -1.04 16.48
N VAL A 202 39.01 0.06 16.17
CA VAL A 202 38.45 1.17 15.35
C VAL A 202 38.19 0.71 13.92
N SER A 203 39.13 -0.02 13.30
CA SER A 203 38.95 -0.61 11.96
C SER A 203 37.74 -1.55 11.95
N GLY A 204 37.63 -2.44 12.93
CA GLY A 204 36.49 -3.35 13.06
C GLY A 204 35.16 -2.62 13.25
N ALA A 205 35.13 -1.57 14.07
CA ALA A 205 33.95 -0.76 14.32
C ALA A 205 33.49 0.02 13.06
N LEU A 206 34.42 0.60 12.31
CA LEU A 206 34.11 1.31 11.06
C LEU A 206 33.58 0.37 9.98
N ILE A 207 34.24 -0.77 9.76
CA ILE A 207 33.79 -1.79 8.80
C ILE A 207 32.42 -2.34 9.21
N GLY A 208 32.24 -2.65 10.50
CA GLY A 208 30.97 -3.13 11.04
C GLY A 208 29.84 -2.10 10.90
N GLY A 209 30.11 -0.82 11.16
CA GLY A 209 29.17 0.28 10.99
C GLY A 209 28.78 0.50 9.52
N PHE A 210 29.76 0.50 8.61
CA PHE A 210 29.53 0.61 7.18
C PHE A 210 28.69 -0.57 6.65
N THR A 211 29.11 -1.79 6.96
CA THR A 211 28.40 -3.01 6.54
C THR A 211 26.96 -3.01 7.08
N SER A 212 26.76 -2.64 8.36
CA SER A 212 25.42 -2.55 8.95
C SER A 212 24.54 -1.50 8.29
N THR A 213 25.13 -0.38 7.81
CA THR A 213 24.42 0.68 7.11
C THR A 213 23.93 0.21 5.74
N VAL A 214 24.80 -0.45 4.96
CA VAL A 214 24.45 -1.00 3.64
C VAL A 214 23.32 -2.04 3.75
N PHE A 215 23.36 -2.89 4.77
CA PHE A 215 22.36 -3.95 4.97
C PHE A 215 21.21 -3.58 5.91
N TYR A 216 21.12 -2.32 6.37
CA TYR A 216 20.02 -1.84 7.21
C TYR A 216 18.63 -2.03 6.58
N PRO A 217 18.43 -1.79 5.26
CA PRO A 217 17.12 -2.02 4.63
C PRO A 217 16.65 -3.49 4.74
N MET A 218 17.58 -4.45 4.69
CA MET A 218 17.23 -5.88 4.82
C MET A 218 16.76 -6.20 6.24
N ASN A 219 17.33 -5.52 7.24
CA ASN A 219 16.89 -5.63 8.63
C ASN A 219 15.48 -5.06 8.83
N VAL A 220 15.16 -3.92 8.19
CA VAL A 220 13.83 -3.31 8.22
C VAL A 220 12.77 -4.26 7.62
N ILE A 221 13.05 -4.83 6.44
CA ILE A 221 12.16 -5.79 5.77
C ILE A 221 11.94 -7.02 6.64
N LYS A 222 13.03 -7.59 7.20
CA LYS A 222 12.96 -8.72 8.12
C LYS A 222 12.00 -8.43 9.28
N ILE A 223 12.15 -7.31 9.98
CA ILE A 223 11.33 -6.96 11.15
C ILE A 223 9.85 -6.80 10.77
N HIS A 224 9.55 -6.19 9.63
CA HIS A 224 8.17 -6.05 9.14
C HIS A 224 7.54 -7.40 8.77
N MET A 225 8.31 -8.30 8.15
CA MET A 225 7.84 -9.67 7.85
C MET A 225 7.68 -10.50 9.13
N GLN A 226 8.56 -10.30 10.11
CA GLN A 226 8.60 -11.08 11.36
C GLN A 226 7.58 -10.61 12.43
N SER A 227 7.01 -9.42 12.32
CA SER A 227 5.97 -8.93 13.25
C SER A 227 4.55 -9.41 12.90
N LYS A 228 4.31 -9.83 11.65
CA LYS A 228 2.98 -10.28 11.18
C LYS A 228 2.72 -11.74 11.52
N ILE A 229 1.61 -12.07 12.20
CA ILE A 229 1.18 -13.44 12.51
C ILE A 229 0.00 -13.83 11.60
N GLY A 230 0.14 -14.94 10.86
CA GLY A 230 -0.91 -15.46 9.97
C GLY A 230 -1.08 -14.69 8.66
N GLY A 231 -2.02 -15.12 7.81
CA GLY A 231 -2.29 -14.53 6.49
C GLY A 231 -1.36 -15.01 5.36
N ASN A 232 -1.58 -14.53 4.14
CA ASN A 232 -0.77 -14.92 2.98
C ASN A 232 0.72 -14.54 3.16
N TYR A 233 1.62 -15.41 2.70
CA TYR A 233 3.06 -15.14 2.64
C TYR A 233 3.32 -13.99 1.67
N GLU A 234 3.55 -12.79 2.20
CA GLU A 234 4.02 -11.65 1.41
C GLU A 234 5.41 -11.99 0.86
N ARG A 235 5.55 -11.94 -0.48
CA ARG A 235 6.84 -12.16 -1.14
C ARG A 235 7.82 -11.05 -0.74
N PHE A 236 9.11 -11.37 -0.64
CA PHE A 236 10.18 -10.41 -0.34
C PHE A 236 10.08 -9.12 -1.20
N LEU A 237 9.80 -9.27 -2.50
CA LEU A 237 9.60 -8.16 -3.44
C LEU A 237 8.30 -7.36 -3.24
N ALA A 238 7.31 -7.92 -2.55
CA ALA A 238 6.07 -7.21 -2.24
C ALA A 238 6.23 -6.30 -1.02
N VAL A 239 7.14 -6.63 -0.09
CA VAL A 239 7.47 -5.79 1.08
C VAL A 239 8.43 -4.67 0.70
N THR A 240 9.26 -4.85 -0.34
CA THR A 240 10.05 -3.76 -0.93
C THR A 240 9.22 -2.81 -1.79
N ARG A 241 7.99 -3.17 -2.18
CA ARG A 241 7.03 -2.22 -2.78
C ARG A 241 6.55 -1.29 -1.67
N GLU A 242 7.04 -0.07 -1.72
CA GLU A 242 6.82 0.98 -0.73
C GLU A 242 5.33 1.31 -0.61
N VAL A 243 4.66 0.72 0.39
CA VAL A 243 3.28 1.09 0.75
C VAL A 243 3.36 2.29 1.67
N ARG A 244 2.89 3.44 1.19
CA ARG A 244 2.92 4.70 1.95
C ARG A 244 1.54 4.94 2.54
N THR A 245 1.49 5.31 3.83
CA THR A 245 0.23 5.66 4.48
C THR A 245 0.35 6.94 5.28
N GLY A 246 -0.69 7.76 5.28
CA GLY A 246 -0.75 8.99 6.07
C GLY A 246 -2.19 9.43 6.32
N MET A 247 -2.38 10.26 7.33
CA MET A 247 -3.69 10.84 7.64
C MET A 247 -3.89 12.11 6.81
N VAL A 248 -5.09 12.26 6.25
CA VAL A 248 -5.50 13.41 5.44
C VAL A 248 -6.95 13.76 5.74
N THR A 249 -7.40 14.95 5.36
CA THR A 249 -8.82 15.29 5.39
C THR A 249 -9.38 15.29 3.97
N VAL A 250 -10.53 14.67 3.77
CA VAL A 250 -11.13 14.51 2.44
C VAL A 250 -12.49 15.20 2.41
N SER A 251 -12.73 15.99 1.38
CA SER A 251 -14.01 16.64 1.13
C SER A 251 -14.53 16.30 -0.27
N ASP A 252 -15.84 16.09 -0.37
CA ASP A 252 -16.54 15.89 -1.64
C ASP A 252 -17.02 17.22 -2.27
N GLY A 253 -16.67 18.36 -1.66
CA GLY A 253 -17.09 19.70 -2.07
C GLY A 253 -18.52 20.07 -1.65
N LYS A 254 -19.26 19.15 -1.01
CA LYS A 254 -20.64 19.38 -0.55
C LYS A 254 -20.79 19.28 0.97
N SER A 255 -19.94 18.46 1.60
CA SER A 255 -19.97 18.16 3.03
C SER A 255 -18.69 18.64 3.74
N LYS A 256 -18.73 18.68 5.07
CA LYS A 256 -17.56 19.03 5.89
C LYS A 256 -16.42 18.02 5.65
N PRO A 257 -15.16 18.46 5.56
CA PRO A 257 -14.02 17.57 5.40
C PRO A 257 -13.98 16.49 6.49
N VAL A 258 -13.76 15.24 6.09
CA VAL A 258 -13.71 14.07 6.98
C VAL A 258 -12.28 13.54 7.06
N PRO A 259 -11.74 13.25 8.26
CA PRO A 259 -10.43 12.62 8.38
C PRO A 259 -10.46 11.20 7.82
N MET A 260 -9.48 10.87 6.99
CA MET A 260 -9.31 9.56 6.37
C MET A 260 -7.82 9.22 6.31
N ARG A 261 -7.52 7.92 6.27
CA ARG A 261 -6.17 7.43 6.02
C ARG A 261 -5.97 7.21 4.53
N LEU A 262 -5.04 7.95 3.95
CA LEU A 262 -4.56 7.73 2.60
C LEU A 262 -3.59 6.54 2.60
N HIS A 263 -3.82 5.59 1.72
CA HIS A 263 -3.01 4.39 1.55
C HIS A 263 -2.64 4.24 0.07
N LEU A 264 -1.38 4.49 -0.26
CA LEU A 264 -0.84 4.43 -1.61
C LEU A 264 -0.04 3.14 -1.79
N SER A 265 -0.44 2.35 -2.78
CA SER A 265 0.37 1.28 -3.35
C SER A 265 0.88 1.69 -4.75
N MET A 266 1.71 0.86 -5.37
CA MET A 266 2.23 1.11 -6.72
C MET A 266 1.13 1.27 -7.78
N GLU A 267 -0.01 0.59 -7.61
CA GLU A 267 -1.06 0.46 -8.63
C GLU A 267 -2.37 1.15 -8.24
N VAL A 268 -2.57 1.42 -6.94
CA VAL A 268 -3.85 1.84 -6.40
C VAL A 268 -3.68 2.84 -5.27
N LEU A 269 -4.52 3.88 -5.27
CA LEU A 269 -4.70 4.80 -4.15
C LEU A 269 -6.00 4.48 -3.42
N LYS A 270 -5.92 4.29 -2.10
CA LYS A 270 -7.07 3.97 -1.25
C LYS A 270 -7.27 5.04 -0.20
N LEU A 271 -8.51 5.42 0.05
CA LEU A 271 -8.92 6.21 1.20
C LEU A 271 -9.67 5.32 2.17
N GLN A 272 -9.13 5.21 3.37
CA GLN A 272 -9.66 4.39 4.44
C GLN A 272 -10.29 5.26 5.51
N ARG A 273 -11.48 4.90 5.96
CA ARG A 273 -12.08 5.51 7.15
C ARG A 273 -11.82 4.59 8.35
N GLU A 274 -11.58 5.20 9.50
CA GLU A 274 -11.54 4.46 10.76
C GLU A 274 -12.97 4.09 11.11
N ASP A 275 -13.26 2.79 11.14
CA ASP A 275 -14.52 2.27 11.66
C ASP A 275 -14.28 1.68 13.05
N LEU A 276 -15.19 2.01 13.96
CA LEU A 276 -15.20 1.47 15.30
C LEU A 276 -16.08 0.23 15.28
N GLU A 277 -15.52 -0.91 14.88
CA GLU A 277 -16.15 -2.18 15.19
C GLU A 277 -16.18 -2.33 16.72
N GLN A 278 -17.36 -2.15 17.32
CA GLN A 278 -17.65 -2.75 18.61
C GLN A 278 -17.38 -4.24 18.42
N ALA A 279 -16.37 -4.78 19.11
CA ALA A 279 -16.06 -6.21 19.10
C ALA A 279 -17.38 -6.96 19.11
N ALA A 280 -17.60 -7.82 18.10
CA ALA A 280 -18.87 -8.48 17.83
C ALA A 280 -19.52 -8.92 19.15
N ASN A 281 -20.44 -8.10 19.65
CA ASN A 281 -21.28 -8.51 20.74
C ASN A 281 -22.15 -9.58 20.10
N HIS A 282 -21.94 -10.84 20.48
CA HIS A 282 -22.80 -11.97 20.17
C HIS A 282 -24.29 -11.72 20.51
N ASN A 283 -24.62 -10.56 21.10
CA ASN A 283 -25.94 -10.15 21.55
C ASN A 283 -26.54 -8.94 20.80
N LYS A 284 -25.94 -8.42 19.71
CA LYS A 284 -26.59 -7.36 18.90
C LYS A 284 -26.94 -7.87 17.49
N PRO A 285 -28.17 -7.63 17.00
CA PRO A 285 -28.59 -8.08 15.67
C PRO A 285 -27.73 -7.42 14.57
N PRO A 286 -27.36 -8.15 13.50
CA PRO A 286 -26.57 -7.63 12.40
C PRO A 286 -27.22 -6.40 11.74
N LEU A 287 -26.42 -5.38 11.42
CA LEU A 287 -26.87 -4.17 10.72
C LEU A 287 -27.03 -4.50 9.21
N ASP A 288 -28.30 -4.64 8.77
CA ASP A 288 -28.88 -4.67 7.42
C ASP A 288 -28.03 -5.11 6.20
N ALA A 289 -28.38 -6.28 5.65
CA ALA A 289 -28.80 -6.52 4.25
C ALA A 289 -28.49 -7.96 3.77
N LYS A 290 -27.56 -8.65 4.44
CA LYS A 290 -27.10 -9.99 4.01
C LYS A 290 -28.02 -11.09 4.56
N GLU A 291 -28.51 -11.95 3.67
CA GLU A 291 -29.16 -13.21 4.05
C GLU A 291 -28.14 -14.10 4.77
N ARG A 292 -28.56 -14.72 5.88
CA ARG A 292 -27.74 -15.65 6.65
C ARG A 292 -28.45 -16.99 6.74
N MET A 293 -27.69 -18.07 6.56
CA MET A 293 -28.15 -19.43 6.79
C MET A 293 -27.82 -19.84 8.22
N VAL A 294 -28.83 -20.25 8.97
CA VAL A 294 -28.72 -20.68 10.36
C VAL A 294 -29.26 -22.10 10.47
N GLN A 295 -28.43 -23.03 10.91
CA GLN A 295 -28.84 -24.40 11.18
C GLN A 295 -29.20 -24.56 12.64
N ILE A 296 -30.37 -25.13 12.92
CA ILE A 296 -30.91 -25.33 14.26
C ILE A 296 -31.28 -26.80 14.40
N THR A 297 -30.84 -27.41 15.49
CA THR A 297 -31.26 -28.77 15.85
C THR A 297 -32.42 -28.70 16.83
N ARG A 298 -33.55 -29.30 16.48
CA ARG A 298 -34.77 -29.34 17.28
C ARG A 298 -34.52 -30.09 18.60
N GLN A 299 -35.01 -29.53 19.71
CA GLN A 299 -34.99 -30.19 21.02
C GLN A 299 -36.27 -31.00 21.24
N LYS A 300 -36.17 -32.14 21.95
CA LYS A 300 -37.30 -33.01 22.30
C LYS A 300 -38.38 -32.31 23.14
N VAL A 301 -37.96 -31.30 23.91
CA VAL A 301 -38.84 -30.41 24.70
C VAL A 301 -38.59 -28.99 24.23
N GLY A 302 -39.63 -28.25 23.82
CA GLY A 302 -39.53 -26.85 23.35
C GLY A 302 -39.32 -26.67 21.83
N GLY A 303 -39.02 -27.74 21.08
CA GLY A 303 -38.93 -27.68 19.62
C GLY A 303 -37.80 -26.77 19.12
N LEU A 304 -38.13 -25.78 18.27
CA LEU A 304 -37.17 -24.80 17.75
C LEU A 304 -36.94 -23.61 18.70
N GLY A 305 -37.80 -23.39 19.70
CA GLY A 305 -37.62 -22.32 20.68
C GLY A 305 -37.78 -20.89 20.14
N LEU A 306 -38.52 -20.70 19.06
CA LEU A 306 -38.84 -19.40 18.47
C LEU A 306 -40.34 -19.24 18.25
N SER A 307 -40.84 -18.00 18.30
CA SER A 307 -42.21 -17.63 17.90
C SER A 307 -42.15 -16.79 16.63
N ILE A 308 -43.09 -17.02 15.71
CA ILE A 308 -43.21 -16.27 14.47
C ILE A 308 -44.49 -15.44 14.45
N LYS A 309 -44.48 -14.33 13.71
CA LYS A 309 -45.62 -13.45 13.41
C LYS A 309 -45.54 -12.99 11.95
N GLY A 310 -46.66 -12.54 11.40
CA GLY A 310 -46.74 -12.18 9.98
C GLY A 310 -47.01 -13.38 9.09
N GLY A 311 -47.06 -13.12 7.79
CA GLY A 311 -47.62 -14.00 6.76
C GLY A 311 -48.18 -13.16 5.62
N ALA A 312 -48.34 -13.78 4.45
CA ALA A 312 -48.81 -13.10 3.25
C ALA A 312 -50.17 -12.39 3.45
N GLU A 313 -51.05 -12.96 4.29
CA GLU A 313 -52.36 -12.42 4.66
C GLU A 313 -52.28 -11.06 5.38
N HIS A 314 -51.19 -10.80 6.10
CA HIS A 314 -50.96 -9.55 6.81
C HIS A 314 -50.05 -8.58 6.06
N LYS A 315 -49.68 -8.89 4.80
CA LYS A 315 -48.70 -8.14 3.98
C LYS A 315 -47.36 -7.92 4.70
N LEU A 316 -47.00 -8.83 5.60
CA LEU A 316 -45.76 -8.82 6.37
C LEU A 316 -45.02 -10.13 6.13
N PRO A 317 -43.68 -10.11 5.99
CA PRO A 317 -42.93 -11.36 5.93
C PRO A 317 -43.08 -12.13 7.25
N VAL A 318 -42.83 -13.45 7.21
CA VAL A 318 -42.81 -14.28 8.41
C VAL A 318 -41.60 -13.88 9.27
N LEU A 319 -41.87 -13.23 10.40
CA LEU A 319 -40.88 -12.60 11.29
C LEU A 319 -40.77 -13.36 12.61
N ILE A 320 -39.56 -13.51 13.14
CA ILE A 320 -39.32 -14.03 14.49
C ILE A 320 -39.72 -12.95 15.50
N SER A 321 -40.79 -13.21 16.25
CA SER A 321 -41.33 -12.28 17.26
C SER A 321 -40.71 -12.47 18.63
N ARG A 322 -40.28 -13.70 18.97
CA ARG A 322 -39.70 -14.05 20.28
C ARG A 322 -38.75 -15.23 20.14
N ILE A 323 -37.67 -15.23 20.91
CA ILE A 323 -36.76 -16.37 21.09
C ILE A 323 -36.78 -16.75 22.57
N TYR A 324 -37.01 -18.02 22.88
CA TYR A 324 -37.13 -18.50 24.25
C TYR A 324 -35.75 -18.86 24.81
N LYS A 325 -35.40 -18.25 25.97
CA LYS A 325 -34.09 -18.46 26.61
C LYS A 325 -33.85 -19.94 26.92
N GLY A 326 -32.63 -20.41 26.65
CA GLY A 326 -32.20 -21.78 26.92
C GLY A 326 -32.72 -22.83 25.94
N GLN A 327 -33.52 -22.47 24.93
CA GLN A 327 -34.00 -23.39 23.88
C GLN A 327 -33.16 -23.34 22.61
N ALA A 328 -33.44 -24.21 21.63
CA ALA A 328 -32.62 -24.41 20.43
C ALA A 328 -32.25 -23.11 19.68
N ALA A 329 -33.20 -22.20 19.45
CA ALA A 329 -32.95 -20.92 18.79
C ALA A 329 -32.11 -19.93 19.61
N ASP A 330 -32.16 -19.98 20.94
CA ASP A 330 -31.32 -19.14 21.81
C ASP A 330 -29.89 -19.71 21.88
N GLN A 331 -29.78 -21.03 22.01
CA GLN A 331 -28.50 -21.75 22.04
C GLN A 331 -27.69 -21.60 20.75
N CYS A 332 -28.36 -21.45 19.60
CA CYS A 332 -27.66 -21.23 18.33
C CYS A 332 -26.98 -19.85 18.23
N GLY A 333 -27.46 -18.85 18.98
CA GLY A 333 -26.89 -17.50 19.06
C GLY A 333 -26.86 -16.72 17.74
N GLN A 334 -27.51 -17.23 16.68
CA GLN A 334 -27.43 -16.70 15.31
C GLN A 334 -28.77 -16.15 14.79
N LEU A 335 -29.86 -16.38 15.53
CA LEU A 335 -31.18 -15.81 15.28
C LEU A 335 -31.46 -14.64 16.22
N PHE A 336 -32.18 -13.65 15.72
CA PHE A 336 -32.56 -12.46 16.48
C PHE A 336 -34.05 -12.14 16.29
N VAL A 337 -34.67 -11.55 17.31
CA VAL A 337 -36.03 -11.01 17.19
C VAL A 337 -36.06 -9.90 16.13
N GLY A 338 -37.04 -9.98 15.22
CA GLY A 338 -37.14 -9.11 14.04
C GLY A 338 -36.50 -9.67 12.78
N ASP A 339 -36.01 -10.91 12.79
CA ASP A 339 -35.55 -11.61 11.59
C ASP A 339 -36.72 -12.12 10.75
N ALA A 340 -36.69 -11.82 9.46
CA ALA A 340 -37.60 -12.41 8.47
C ALA A 340 -37.04 -13.74 7.99
N ILE A 341 -37.84 -14.79 8.07
CA ILE A 341 -37.51 -16.12 7.56
C ILE A 341 -37.86 -16.14 6.06
N ILE A 342 -36.84 -16.32 5.23
CA ILE A 342 -36.95 -16.32 3.77
C ILE A 342 -37.11 -17.75 3.25
N LYS A 343 -36.31 -18.68 3.79
CA LYS A 343 -36.36 -20.10 3.42
C LYS A 343 -36.29 -21.03 4.62
N VAL A 344 -36.92 -22.18 4.51
CA VAL A 344 -36.80 -23.32 5.43
C VAL A 344 -36.33 -24.52 4.62
N ASN A 345 -35.19 -25.11 4.97
CA ASN A 345 -34.60 -26.27 4.27
C ASN A 345 -34.44 -26.08 2.75
N GLY A 346 -34.25 -24.84 2.30
CA GLY A 346 -34.10 -24.49 0.88
C GLY A 346 -35.40 -24.07 0.16
N GLU A 347 -36.56 -24.28 0.77
CA GLU A 347 -37.87 -23.89 0.23
C GLU A 347 -38.25 -22.46 0.67
N TYR A 348 -38.73 -21.63 -0.27
CA TYR A 348 -39.12 -20.25 0.00
C TYR A 348 -40.47 -20.18 0.71
N ILE A 349 -40.54 -19.47 1.84
CA ILE A 349 -41.76 -19.34 2.65
C ILE A 349 -42.32 -17.91 2.69
N THR A 350 -41.73 -16.98 1.93
CA THR A 350 -42.09 -15.55 1.93
C THR A 350 -43.49 -15.26 1.40
N ALA A 351 -44.08 -16.19 0.64
CA ALA A 351 -45.42 -16.08 0.05
C ALA A 351 -46.46 -16.98 0.75
N CYS A 352 -46.08 -17.66 1.83
CA CYS A 352 -46.97 -18.52 2.60
C CYS A 352 -47.82 -17.71 3.59
N ASN A 353 -49.00 -18.21 3.91
CA ASN A 353 -49.79 -17.67 5.02
C ASN A 353 -49.14 -18.04 6.37
N HIS A 354 -49.54 -17.36 7.45
CA HIS A 354 -49.03 -17.65 8.79
C HIS A 354 -49.10 -19.14 9.17
N ASP A 355 -50.28 -19.75 9.00
CA ASP A 355 -50.52 -21.15 9.39
C ASP A 355 -49.69 -22.13 8.55
N ASP A 356 -49.51 -21.85 7.27
CA ASP A 356 -48.67 -22.65 6.37
C ASP A 356 -47.20 -22.58 6.79
N ALA A 357 -46.71 -21.38 7.13
CA ALA A 357 -45.35 -21.21 7.63
C ALA A 357 -45.10 -21.94 8.95
N VAL A 358 -46.10 -21.97 9.85
CA VAL A 358 -46.05 -22.77 11.10
C VAL A 358 -45.98 -24.26 10.78
N ASN A 359 -46.78 -24.74 9.83
CA ASN A 359 -46.80 -26.15 9.43
C ASN A 359 -45.47 -26.57 8.80
N ILE A 360 -44.89 -25.74 7.92
CA ILE A 360 -43.58 -25.99 7.31
C ILE A 360 -42.49 -26.07 8.39
N LEU A 361 -42.45 -25.11 9.33
CA LEU A 361 -41.48 -25.13 10.45
C LEU A 361 -41.68 -26.29 11.42
N ARG A 362 -42.92 -26.79 11.59
CA ARG A 362 -43.21 -27.97 12.42
C ARG A 362 -42.76 -29.26 11.74
N ASN A 363 -42.93 -29.38 10.43
CA ASN A 363 -42.62 -30.58 9.64
C ASN A 363 -41.19 -30.61 9.05
N ALA A 364 -40.39 -29.56 9.26
CA ALA A 364 -39.02 -29.41 8.74
C ALA A 364 -37.97 -30.41 9.31
N GLY A 365 -38.39 -31.39 10.11
CA GLY A 365 -37.52 -32.41 10.70
C GLY A 365 -36.71 -31.94 11.93
N ASP A 366 -35.70 -32.74 12.28
CA ASP A 366 -34.84 -32.53 13.46
C ASP A 366 -33.73 -31.50 13.20
N ILE A 367 -33.23 -31.41 11.97
CA ILE A 367 -32.24 -30.41 11.57
C ILE A 367 -32.91 -29.44 10.61
N VAL A 368 -33.08 -28.19 11.04
CA VAL A 368 -33.77 -27.14 10.27
C VAL A 368 -32.77 -26.08 9.86
N VAL A 369 -32.64 -25.83 8.55
CA VAL A 369 -31.80 -24.78 7.99
C VAL A 369 -32.66 -23.60 7.59
N LEU A 370 -32.54 -22.49 8.32
CA LEU A 370 -33.29 -21.26 8.07
C LEU A 370 -32.41 -20.26 7.31
N THR A 371 -32.91 -19.73 6.20
CA THR A 371 -32.34 -18.53 5.58
C THR A 371 -33.08 -17.32 6.09
N VAL A 372 -32.42 -16.45 6.86
CA VAL A 372 -33.04 -15.30 7.51
C VAL A 372 -32.38 -13.99 7.13
N LYS A 373 -33.16 -12.91 7.17
CA LYS A 373 -32.70 -11.53 6.94
C LYS A 373 -33.25 -10.62 8.02
N HIS A 374 -32.40 -9.80 8.64
CA HIS A 374 -32.86 -8.88 9.68
C HIS A 374 -33.75 -7.79 9.06
N TYR A 375 -34.97 -7.61 9.59
CA TYR A 375 -35.96 -6.67 9.04
C TYR A 375 -36.18 -5.52 10.01
N ARG A 376 -35.41 -4.43 9.89
CA ARG A 376 -35.47 -3.27 10.82
C ARG A 376 -36.84 -2.63 10.94
N ALA A 377 -37.66 -2.67 9.89
CA ALA A 377 -39.01 -2.10 9.90
C ALA A 377 -40.00 -2.89 10.79
N ALA A 378 -39.62 -4.07 11.33
CA ALA A 378 -40.47 -4.88 12.21
C ALA A 378 -40.59 -4.33 13.66
N LYS A 379 -39.65 -3.50 14.12
CA LYS A 379 -39.61 -3.05 15.54
C LYS A 379 -40.91 -2.42 16.05
N PRO A 380 -41.61 -1.53 15.33
CA PRO A 380 -42.89 -0.98 15.79
C PRO A 380 -44.05 -2.00 15.76
N PHE A 381 -44.00 -3.03 14.90
CA PHE A 381 -45.04 -4.06 14.79
C PHE A 381 -44.96 -5.11 15.91
N LEU A 382 -43.76 -5.39 16.42
CA LEU A 382 -43.56 -6.34 17.51
C LEU A 382 -43.95 -5.76 18.88
N GLN A 383 -43.89 -4.43 19.06
CA GLN A 383 -44.16 -3.75 20.32
C GLN A 383 -45.65 -3.40 20.54
N LYS A 384 -46.47 -3.37 19.48
CA LYS A 384 -47.84 -2.86 19.55
C LYS A 384 -48.79 -3.70 20.43
N ASN A 385 -48.50 -5.00 20.62
CA ASN A 385 -49.36 -5.90 21.40
C ASN A 385 -48.84 -6.22 22.82
N GLU A 386 -47.60 -5.86 23.19
CA GLU A 386 -47.12 -6.06 24.58
C GLU A 386 -47.82 -5.13 25.59
N LYS A 387 -48.53 -4.10 25.09
CA LYS A 387 -49.38 -3.21 25.91
C LYS A 387 -50.80 -3.75 26.10
N GLU A 388 -51.30 -4.61 25.20
CA GLU A 388 -52.63 -5.22 25.34
C GLU A 388 -52.60 -6.40 26.34
N GLU A 389 -51.55 -7.22 26.35
CA GLU A 389 -51.41 -8.34 27.32
C GLU A 389 -51.17 -7.89 28.78
N LYS A 390 -50.88 -6.60 29.03
CA LYS A 390 -50.68 -6.06 30.38
C LYS A 390 -51.94 -5.47 31.02
N LEU A 391 -53.05 -5.32 30.28
CA LEU A 391 -54.30 -4.78 30.83
C LEU A 391 -55.18 -5.84 31.51
N ASP A 392 -54.97 -7.13 31.25
CA ASP A 392 -55.84 -8.19 31.79
C ASP A 392 -55.38 -8.77 33.14
N ASN A 393 -54.23 -8.34 33.67
CA ASN A 393 -53.63 -8.90 34.90
C ASN A 393 -53.67 -7.96 36.11
N VAL A 394 -54.44 -6.86 36.07
CA VAL A 394 -54.57 -5.90 37.19
C VAL A 394 -56.03 -5.76 37.64
N ALA A 395 -56.71 -6.89 37.80
CA ALA A 395 -57.97 -6.99 38.53
C ALA A 395 -57.82 -8.00 39.68
N ASN A 396 -57.03 -7.65 40.69
CA ASN A 396 -57.17 -8.13 42.06
C ASN A 396 -56.42 -7.14 42.96
N GLY A 397 -57.20 -6.37 43.71
CA GLY A 397 -56.76 -5.15 44.38
C GLY A 397 -56.26 -5.33 45.81
N THR A 398 -55.65 -4.25 46.29
CA THR A 398 -55.82 -3.56 47.59
C THR A 398 -54.96 -2.28 47.49
N ALA A 399 -55.56 -1.08 47.54
CA ALA A 399 -55.66 -0.19 48.71
C ALA A 399 -54.25 0.11 49.31
N GLU A 400 -53.72 1.34 49.43
CA GLU A 400 -54.29 2.67 49.66
C GLU A 400 -53.28 3.77 49.19
N ASP A 401 -53.80 4.99 49.01
CA ASP A 401 -53.20 6.33 49.15
C ASP A 401 -51.91 6.71 48.38
N GLY A 402 -51.79 7.84 47.70
CA GLY A 402 -52.64 9.00 47.52
C GLY A 402 -51.87 10.08 46.74
N TRP A 403 -52.50 10.57 45.65
CA TRP A 403 -52.48 11.94 45.11
C TRP A 403 -51.18 12.70 44.71
N ILE A 404 -51.11 12.97 43.39
CA ILE A 404 -50.81 14.25 42.69
C ILE A 404 -49.34 14.74 42.47
N SER A 405 -48.98 14.78 41.18
CA SER A 405 -48.01 15.69 40.50
C SER A 405 -48.67 17.07 40.21
N PRO A 406 -48.04 18.19 39.75
CA PRO A 406 -46.79 18.25 38.96
C PRO A 406 -45.93 19.57 39.04
N ASN A 407 -44.81 19.51 38.30
CA ASN A 407 -44.21 20.58 37.47
C ASN A 407 -43.31 21.71 38.05
N ARG A 408 -42.04 21.62 37.65
CA ARG A 408 -41.20 22.62 36.94
C ARG A 408 -41.32 24.11 37.28
N GLN A 409 -40.22 24.66 37.79
CA GLN A 409 -39.50 25.90 37.39
C GLN A 409 -38.08 25.74 37.97
N GLY A 410 -36.97 25.75 37.22
CA GLY A 410 -36.34 26.93 36.61
C GLY A 410 -35.07 27.31 37.41
N GLY A 411 -33.88 27.29 36.80
CA GLY A 411 -32.67 27.95 37.34
C GLY A 411 -31.42 27.07 37.60
N SER A 412 -30.35 27.31 36.83
CA SER A 412 -28.94 27.06 37.21
C SER A 412 -28.45 28.18 38.15
N PRO A 413 -27.34 28.11 38.94
CA PRO A 413 -26.03 27.49 38.60
C PRO A 413 -25.16 26.88 39.76
N ARG A 414 -24.08 26.14 39.41
CA ARG A 414 -22.75 25.91 40.08
C ARG A 414 -22.74 25.51 41.60
N CYS A 415 -21.97 24.58 42.16
CA CYS A 415 -20.74 23.84 41.85
C CYS A 415 -20.62 22.63 42.82
N SER A 416 -19.81 21.63 42.42
CA SER A 416 -19.02 20.68 43.25
C SER A 416 -19.61 20.05 44.53
N HIS A 417 -19.83 18.73 44.53
CA HIS A 417 -19.07 17.80 45.39
C HIS A 417 -19.32 16.33 45.00
N SER A 418 -18.21 15.60 45.03
CA SER A 418 -18.03 14.16 44.90
C SER A 418 -19.04 13.29 45.64
N ARG A 419 -19.54 12.24 44.97
CA ARG A 419 -19.68 10.89 45.55
C ARG A 419 -19.55 9.85 44.44
N GLN A 420 -18.42 9.14 44.48
CA GLN A 420 -18.19 7.91 43.74
C GLN A 420 -19.16 6.84 44.24
N SER A 421 -19.88 6.20 43.32
CA SER A 421 -20.31 4.81 43.50
C SER A 421 -19.63 4.00 42.40
N SER A 422 -18.57 3.32 42.82
CA SER A 422 -17.86 2.30 42.09
C SER A 422 -18.80 1.19 41.62
N ASN A 423 -18.95 1.03 40.31
CA ASN A 423 -19.20 -0.28 39.72
C ASN A 423 -18.09 -0.59 38.73
N ALA A 424 -17.29 -1.58 39.09
CA ALA A 424 -16.18 -2.08 38.30
C ALA A 424 -16.65 -2.90 37.09
N SER A 425 -15.90 -2.73 36.01
CA SER A 425 -15.59 -3.68 34.93
C SER A 425 -16.71 -4.21 34.02
N SER A 426 -16.72 -3.70 32.78
CA SER A 426 -16.10 -4.47 31.68
C SER A 426 -15.63 -3.50 30.58
N SER A 427 -14.33 -3.27 30.52
CA SER A 427 -13.70 -2.53 29.43
C SER A 427 -13.79 -3.36 28.15
N SER A 428 -14.80 -3.08 27.31
CA SER A 428 -14.87 -3.63 25.96
C SER A 428 -13.65 -3.16 25.17
N ILE A 429 -12.73 -4.07 24.84
CA ILE A 429 -11.58 -3.77 23.99
C ILE A 429 -12.12 -3.40 22.61
N GLN A 430 -11.98 -2.12 22.26
CA GLN A 430 -12.46 -1.56 21.00
C GLN A 430 -11.34 -1.74 19.96
N TYR A 431 -11.58 -2.55 18.93
CA TYR A 431 -10.61 -2.73 17.85
C TYR A 431 -10.83 -1.66 16.78
N LYS A 432 -9.81 -0.83 16.55
CA LYS A 432 -9.81 0.15 15.46
C LYS A 432 -9.54 -0.59 14.15
N ARG A 433 -10.50 -0.58 13.21
CA ARG A 433 -10.34 -1.19 11.88
C ARG A 433 -10.41 -0.13 10.80
N TRP A 434 -9.47 -0.18 9.86
CA TRP A 434 -9.50 0.66 8.67
C TRP A 434 -10.32 -0.02 7.58
N VAL A 435 -11.32 0.68 7.05
CA VAL A 435 -12.19 0.19 5.98
C VAL A 435 -11.95 1.03 4.72
N ASP A 436 -11.70 0.36 3.59
CA ASP A 436 -11.53 1.00 2.28
C ASP A 436 -12.87 1.62 1.85
N VAL A 437 -12.92 2.95 1.75
CA VAL A 437 -14.13 3.69 1.31
C VAL A 437 -14.03 4.08 -0.16
N ILE A 438 -12.84 4.52 -0.59
CA ILE A 438 -12.59 4.91 -1.99
C ILE A 438 -11.34 4.20 -2.46
N THR A 439 -11.40 3.65 -3.67
CA THR A 439 -10.29 2.98 -4.34
C THR A 439 -10.16 3.53 -5.76
N VAL A 440 -9.01 4.15 -6.06
CA VAL A 440 -8.70 4.74 -7.37
C VAL A 440 -7.51 4.00 -7.99
N PRO A 441 -7.70 3.29 -9.12
CA PRO A 441 -6.59 2.73 -9.89
C PRO A 441 -5.72 3.85 -10.47
N LEU A 442 -4.39 3.68 -10.40
CA LEU A 442 -3.43 4.70 -10.84
C LEU A 442 -3.02 4.56 -12.31
N MET A 443 -3.35 3.45 -12.97
CA MET A 443 -3.07 3.27 -14.39
C MET A 443 -3.71 4.40 -15.20
N MET A 444 -2.89 5.21 -15.88
CA MET A 444 -3.30 6.38 -16.67
C MET A 444 -4.28 7.31 -15.91
N ALA A 445 -4.18 7.35 -14.59
CA ALA A 445 -4.87 8.35 -13.77
C ALA A 445 -4.19 9.72 -13.93
N TYR A 446 -4.78 10.76 -13.35
CA TYR A 446 -4.10 12.04 -13.20
C TYR A 446 -4.40 12.66 -11.83
N VAL A 447 -3.46 13.49 -11.41
CA VAL A 447 -3.59 14.32 -10.22
C VAL A 447 -3.91 15.73 -10.69
N THR A 448 -4.76 16.45 -9.97
CA THR A 448 -4.97 17.88 -10.24
C THR A 448 -5.08 18.68 -8.96
N ARG A 449 -4.39 19.82 -8.92
CA ARG A 449 -4.53 20.80 -7.83
C ARG A 449 -5.58 21.87 -8.14
N TYR A 450 -5.92 22.04 -9.40
CA TYR A 450 -6.85 23.07 -9.85
C TYR A 450 -8.30 22.66 -9.66
N ILE A 451 -9.15 23.61 -9.29
CA ILE A 451 -10.60 23.39 -9.22
C ILE A 451 -11.07 22.94 -10.60
N PHE A 452 -11.76 21.81 -10.64
CA PHE A 452 -12.15 21.16 -11.89
C PHE A 452 -12.95 22.12 -12.76
N GLY A 453 -12.54 22.27 -14.03
CA GLY A 453 -13.19 23.18 -14.95
C GLY A 453 -12.65 24.61 -14.94
N THR A 454 -11.68 24.96 -14.08
CA THR A 454 -11.24 26.36 -13.85
C THR A 454 -9.70 26.53 -13.87
N ASP A 455 -9.26 27.77 -13.75
CA ASP A 455 -7.88 28.23 -13.54
C ASP A 455 -7.47 28.32 -12.05
N LYS A 456 -8.43 28.17 -11.11
CA LYS A 456 -8.17 28.42 -9.69
C LYS A 456 -7.45 27.27 -9.00
N LEU A 457 -6.29 27.58 -8.42
CA LEU A 457 -5.47 26.64 -7.68
C LEU A 457 -6.01 26.40 -6.26
N ARG A 458 -6.12 25.14 -5.82
CA ARG A 458 -6.39 24.83 -4.42
C ARG A 458 -5.12 24.93 -3.59
N ARG A 459 -5.19 25.65 -2.48
CA ARG A 459 -4.10 25.70 -1.50
C ARG A 459 -4.06 24.41 -0.70
N ASN A 460 -2.89 23.79 -0.60
CA ASN A 460 -2.64 22.56 0.17
C ASN A 460 -3.61 21.40 -0.08
N ALA A 461 -4.17 21.31 -1.28
CA ALA A 461 -5.13 20.28 -1.62
C ALA A 461 -4.99 19.80 -3.06
N PHE A 462 -5.38 18.55 -3.29
CA PHE A 462 -5.34 17.91 -4.60
C PHE A 462 -6.46 16.88 -4.75
N GLU A 463 -6.74 16.48 -5.98
CA GLU A 463 -7.69 15.43 -6.32
C GLU A 463 -7.01 14.44 -7.27
N VAL A 464 -7.25 13.13 -7.07
CA VAL A 464 -6.79 12.09 -7.99
C VAL A 464 -8.00 11.49 -8.71
N ARG A 465 -7.91 11.42 -10.03
CA ARG A 465 -8.97 10.92 -10.92
C ARG A 465 -8.47 9.75 -11.74
N GLY A 466 -9.17 8.64 -11.64
CA GLY A 466 -8.89 7.40 -12.37
C GLY A 466 -9.66 7.32 -13.69
N LEU A 467 -9.25 6.35 -14.52
CA LEU A 467 -9.81 6.05 -15.84
C LEU A 467 -11.32 5.73 -15.85
N ASN A 468 -11.81 5.06 -14.81
CA ASN A 468 -13.19 4.57 -14.69
C ASN A 468 -14.16 5.61 -14.08
N GLY A 469 -13.78 6.88 -14.05
CA GLY A 469 -14.54 7.92 -13.35
C GLY A 469 -14.42 7.88 -11.82
N ALA A 470 -13.62 6.96 -11.25
CA ALA A 470 -13.32 6.97 -9.83
C ALA A 470 -12.52 8.23 -9.47
N ARG A 471 -12.89 8.85 -8.35
CA ARG A 471 -12.25 10.06 -7.84
C ARG A 471 -12.09 9.98 -6.34
N THR A 472 -10.99 10.51 -5.82
CA THR A 472 -10.73 10.56 -4.37
C THR A 472 -11.60 11.57 -3.64
N GLY A 473 -12.21 12.52 -4.36
CA GLY A 473 -12.59 13.80 -3.77
C GLY A 473 -11.36 14.67 -3.51
N VAL A 474 -11.58 15.87 -2.98
CA VAL A 474 -10.51 16.82 -2.67
C VAL A 474 -9.85 16.41 -1.36
N ILE A 475 -8.58 16.00 -1.46
CA ILE A 475 -7.71 15.66 -0.34
C ILE A 475 -7.00 16.92 0.10
N HIS A 476 -7.16 17.31 1.36
CA HIS A 476 -6.49 18.43 1.99
C HIS A 476 -5.36 17.91 2.89
N CYS A 477 -4.22 18.57 2.80
CA CYS A 477 -3.03 18.30 3.60
C CYS A 477 -2.80 19.46 4.56
N ASP A 478 -2.38 19.15 5.79
CA ASP A 478 -2.12 20.18 6.81
C ASP A 478 -0.86 21.00 6.48
N ASP A 479 0.10 20.40 5.76
CA ASP A 479 1.37 21.01 5.37
C ASP A 479 1.63 20.87 3.86
N SER A 480 2.17 21.95 3.28
CA SER A 480 2.70 22.03 1.92
C SER A 480 3.84 21.04 1.63
N ALA A 481 4.65 20.69 2.64
CA ALA A 481 5.70 19.68 2.48
C ALA A 481 5.11 18.29 2.28
N ILE A 482 4.12 17.92 3.12
CA ILE A 482 3.38 16.66 3.02
C ILE A 482 2.62 16.58 1.69
N LEU A 483 1.97 17.67 1.28
CA LEU A 483 1.33 17.79 -0.03
C LEU A 483 2.32 17.46 -1.16
N SER A 484 3.47 18.14 -1.17
CA SER A 484 4.48 17.98 -2.23
C SER A 484 5.01 16.54 -2.28
N GLN A 485 5.16 15.91 -1.11
CA GLN A 485 5.56 14.51 -0.98
C GLN A 485 4.52 13.57 -1.61
N TRP A 486 3.24 13.74 -1.26
CA TRP A 486 2.16 12.93 -1.81
C TRP A 486 2.01 13.11 -3.32
N LEU A 487 2.04 14.36 -3.81
CA LEU A 487 2.00 14.65 -5.23
C LEU A 487 3.13 13.94 -5.97
N LYS A 488 4.37 14.03 -5.47
CA LYS A 488 5.52 13.35 -6.05
C LYS A 488 5.28 11.84 -6.15
N TYR A 489 4.93 11.18 -5.05
CA TYR A 489 4.78 9.72 -5.04
C TYR A 489 3.63 9.22 -5.91
N ILE A 490 2.49 9.93 -5.90
CA ILE A 490 1.34 9.55 -6.72
C ILE A 490 1.66 9.75 -8.20
N THR A 491 2.23 10.91 -8.57
CA THR A 491 2.61 11.21 -9.95
C THR A 491 3.69 10.27 -10.47
N ASP A 492 4.68 9.91 -9.66
CA ASP A 492 5.72 8.93 -10.04
C ASP A 492 5.12 7.55 -10.32
N ASN A 493 4.19 7.07 -9.47
CA ASN A 493 3.49 5.80 -9.68
C ASN A 493 2.64 5.83 -10.97
N ILE A 494 1.85 6.90 -11.17
CA ILE A 494 1.03 7.09 -12.39
C ILE A 494 1.91 7.11 -13.64
N THR A 495 3.00 7.87 -13.62
CA THR A 495 3.93 8.00 -14.74
C THR A 495 4.58 6.66 -15.05
N GLY A 496 5.02 5.92 -14.03
CA GLY A 496 5.61 4.59 -14.18
C GLY A 496 4.65 3.58 -14.81
N LEU A 497 3.40 3.53 -14.36
CA LEU A 497 2.36 2.65 -14.92
C LEU A 497 2.01 3.04 -16.36
N THR A 498 1.84 4.34 -16.62
CA THR A 498 1.53 4.86 -17.96
C THR A 498 2.66 4.53 -18.93
N HIS A 499 3.91 4.71 -18.53
CA HIS A 499 5.06 4.36 -19.36
C HIS A 499 5.17 2.84 -19.61
N LEU A 500 4.83 2.00 -18.63
CA LEU A 500 4.74 0.56 -18.84
C LEU A 500 3.66 0.21 -19.88
N GLN A 501 2.50 0.84 -19.80
CA GLN A 501 1.42 0.67 -20.77
C GLN A 501 1.85 1.13 -22.18
N MET A 502 2.57 2.26 -22.29
CA MET A 502 3.12 2.76 -23.55
C MET A 502 4.06 1.73 -24.19
N LYS A 503 4.93 1.11 -23.40
CA LYS A 503 5.82 0.03 -23.86
C LYS A 503 5.04 -1.18 -24.36
N LEU A 504 3.93 -1.53 -23.73
CA LEU A 504 3.06 -2.63 -24.18
C LEU A 504 2.37 -2.29 -25.51
N TYR A 505 1.88 -1.05 -25.68
CA TYR A 505 1.33 -0.60 -26.97
C TYR A 505 2.38 -0.61 -28.08
N ASN A 506 3.58 -0.11 -27.82
CA ASN A 506 4.68 -0.04 -28.79
C ASN A 506 5.19 -1.40 -29.28
N ARG A 507 4.85 -2.51 -28.59
CA ARG A 507 5.10 -3.87 -29.12
C ARG A 507 4.24 -4.21 -30.33
N ASN A 508 3.08 -3.56 -30.46
CA ASN A 508 2.13 -3.79 -31.54
C ASN A 508 2.25 -2.78 -32.67
N PHE A 509 3.05 -1.71 -32.50
CA PHE A 509 3.26 -0.67 -33.51
C PHE A 509 4.63 -0.80 -34.18
N GLY A 510 4.66 -0.56 -35.49
CA GLY A 510 5.90 -0.47 -36.25
C GLY A 510 6.77 0.70 -35.78
N VAL A 511 8.08 0.67 -36.08
CA VAL A 511 9.07 1.63 -35.57
C VAL A 511 8.68 3.10 -35.84
N GLY A 512 8.12 3.41 -37.01
CA GLY A 512 7.67 4.77 -37.37
C GLY A 512 6.32 5.20 -36.81
N GLU A 513 5.63 4.30 -36.10
CA GLU A 513 4.30 4.53 -35.51
C GLU A 513 4.28 4.37 -33.99
N ARG A 514 5.46 4.30 -33.37
CA ARG A 514 5.57 4.18 -31.92
C ARG A 514 5.09 5.45 -31.23
N ILE A 515 4.54 5.25 -30.05
CA ILE A 515 4.18 6.30 -29.11
C ILE A 515 5.45 6.78 -28.43
N GLU A 516 5.78 8.06 -28.62
CA GLU A 516 6.89 8.74 -27.95
C GLU A 516 6.47 9.29 -26.58
N TYR A 517 5.22 9.74 -26.48
CA TYR A 517 4.65 10.27 -25.25
C TYR A 517 3.16 10.02 -25.18
N MET A 518 2.66 9.77 -23.97
CA MET A 518 1.23 9.86 -23.67
C MET A 518 1.00 10.30 -22.22
N GLY A 519 0.03 11.19 -22.00
CA GLY A 519 -0.26 11.76 -20.69
C GLY A 519 -1.43 12.73 -20.69
N TRP A 520 -1.89 13.12 -19.51
CA TRP A 520 -2.97 14.09 -19.36
C TRP A 520 -2.46 15.52 -19.48
N VAL A 521 -3.21 16.35 -20.20
CA VAL A 521 -3.03 17.80 -20.34
C VAL A 521 -4.37 18.48 -20.13
N ASN A 522 -4.39 19.75 -19.75
CA ASN A 522 -5.62 20.53 -19.63
C ASN A 522 -5.71 21.55 -20.76
N GLU A 523 -6.74 21.42 -21.59
CA GLU A 523 -7.04 22.32 -22.70
C GLU A 523 -7.96 23.46 -22.25
N ALA A 524 -7.55 24.69 -22.55
CA ALA A 524 -8.39 25.85 -22.32
C ALA A 524 -9.56 25.90 -23.33
N VAL A 525 -10.74 26.20 -22.82
CA VAL A 525 -11.97 26.31 -23.60
C VAL A 525 -12.27 27.80 -23.82
N SER A 526 -12.34 28.19 -25.10
CA SER A 526 -12.72 29.55 -25.48
C SER A 526 -14.24 29.69 -25.42
N ASN A 527 -14.75 30.49 -24.47
CA ASN A 527 -16.16 30.85 -24.35
C ASN A 527 -16.38 32.31 -24.76
N SER A 528 -17.48 32.59 -25.46
CA SER A 528 -17.84 33.89 -26.02
C SER A 528 -17.95 35.03 -24.99
N ASN A 529 -18.25 34.71 -23.73
CA ASN A 529 -18.52 35.70 -22.69
C ASN A 529 -17.29 36.03 -21.82
N GLN A 530 -16.34 35.09 -21.66
CA GLN A 530 -15.05 35.26 -20.99
C GLN A 530 -14.05 34.24 -21.55
N PRO A 531 -13.09 34.65 -22.38
CA PRO A 531 -12.11 33.72 -22.93
C PRO A 531 -11.14 33.25 -21.82
N TRP A 532 -10.78 31.96 -21.84
CA TRP A 532 -9.68 31.36 -21.06
C TRP A 532 -9.89 31.08 -19.55
N GLN A 533 -11.12 31.09 -19.02
CA GLN A 533 -11.33 30.68 -17.62
C GLN A 533 -11.77 29.23 -17.42
N SER A 534 -12.13 28.53 -18.50
CA SER A 534 -12.58 27.15 -18.42
C SER A 534 -11.56 26.19 -19.00
N TYR A 535 -11.33 25.08 -18.30
CA TYR A 535 -10.36 24.07 -18.68
C TYR A 535 -10.99 22.68 -18.68
N ARG A 536 -10.64 21.87 -19.67
CA ARG A 536 -11.02 20.45 -19.72
C ARG A 536 -9.78 19.56 -19.84
N PRO A 537 -9.76 18.41 -19.15
CA PRO A 537 -8.68 17.45 -19.31
C PRO A 537 -8.77 16.78 -20.70
N ARG A 538 -7.61 16.57 -21.32
CA ARG A 538 -7.40 15.86 -22.57
C ARG A 538 -6.27 14.87 -22.37
N PHE A 539 -6.38 13.69 -22.96
CA PHE A 539 -5.27 12.75 -22.99
C PHE A 539 -4.48 12.98 -24.29
N LEU A 540 -3.28 13.55 -24.17
CA LEU A 540 -2.39 13.86 -25.28
C LEU A 540 -1.51 12.65 -25.55
N ALA A 541 -1.35 12.27 -26.82
CA ALA A 541 -0.37 11.30 -27.24
C ALA A 541 0.35 11.72 -28.53
N LEU A 542 1.65 11.47 -28.58
CA LEU A 542 2.50 11.64 -29.76
C LEU A 542 2.81 10.25 -30.32
N LYS A 543 2.15 9.86 -31.42
CA LYS A 543 2.29 8.55 -32.07
C LYS A 543 2.88 8.76 -33.47
N GLY A 544 4.13 8.37 -33.67
CA GLY A 544 4.83 8.62 -34.94
C GLY A 544 4.77 10.10 -35.34
N PRO A 545 4.28 10.46 -36.53
CA PRO A 545 4.16 11.85 -36.98
C PRO A 545 2.88 12.56 -36.52
N ASP A 546 2.05 11.91 -35.69
CA ASP A 546 0.72 12.38 -35.30
C ASP A 546 0.68 12.84 -33.83
N LEU A 547 0.13 14.05 -33.64
CA LEU A 547 -0.39 14.54 -32.36
C LEU A 547 -1.86 14.15 -32.25
N LEU A 548 -2.18 13.38 -31.21
CA LEU A 548 -3.51 12.87 -30.92
C LEU A 548 -4.02 13.47 -29.60
N LEU A 549 -5.24 13.99 -29.59
CA LEU A 549 -5.91 14.49 -28.38
C LEU A 549 -7.21 13.72 -28.12
N PHE A 550 -7.23 12.88 -27.09
CA PHE A 550 -8.39 12.10 -26.69
C PHE A 550 -9.17 12.78 -25.55
N GLU A 551 -10.49 12.55 -25.46
CA GLU A 551 -11.28 12.86 -24.25
C GLU A 551 -10.97 11.87 -23.12
N THR A 552 -10.88 10.59 -23.47
CA THR A 552 -10.55 9.50 -22.57
C THR A 552 -9.35 8.72 -23.10
N PRO A 553 -8.43 8.26 -22.25
CA PRO A 553 -7.26 7.55 -22.71
C PRO A 553 -7.64 6.25 -23.44
N PRO A 554 -6.91 5.86 -24.49
CA PRO A 554 -7.18 4.63 -25.23
C PRO A 554 -6.90 3.40 -24.36
N CYS A 555 -7.85 2.47 -24.30
CA CYS A 555 -7.73 1.22 -23.54
C CYS A 555 -7.25 0.06 -24.40
N ASN A 556 -7.56 0.10 -25.71
CA ASN A 556 -7.23 -0.95 -26.67
C ASN A 556 -6.49 -0.37 -27.89
N ILE A 557 -5.80 -1.24 -28.64
CA ILE A 557 -5.06 -0.86 -29.86
C ILE A 557 -5.98 -0.20 -30.90
N GLY A 558 -7.23 -0.67 -31.01
CA GLY A 558 -8.22 -0.12 -31.94
C GLY A 558 -8.71 1.30 -31.60
N ASP A 559 -8.53 1.77 -30.36
CA ASP A 559 -8.96 3.12 -29.97
C ASP A 559 -8.05 4.20 -30.59
N TRP A 560 -6.80 3.84 -30.88
CA TRP A 560 -5.80 4.76 -31.44
C TRP A 560 -6.16 5.26 -32.84
N SER A 561 -6.90 4.48 -33.64
CA SER A 561 -7.37 4.91 -34.96
C SER A 561 -8.66 5.71 -34.92
N ARG A 562 -9.35 5.77 -33.78
CA ARG A 562 -10.65 6.44 -33.60
C ARG A 562 -10.53 7.85 -33.03
N CYS A 563 -9.31 8.37 -32.88
CA CYS A 563 -9.09 9.72 -32.35
C CYS A 563 -9.66 10.79 -33.29
N ALA A 564 -10.61 11.58 -32.79
CA ALA A 564 -11.24 12.66 -33.56
C ALA A 564 -10.30 13.86 -33.80
N LEU A 565 -9.37 14.12 -32.88
CA LEU A 565 -8.46 15.26 -32.93
C LEU A 565 -7.04 14.79 -33.24
N THR A 566 -6.75 14.71 -34.54
CA THR A 566 -5.44 14.30 -35.08
C THR A 566 -4.80 15.46 -35.85
N PHE A 567 -3.53 15.72 -35.59
CA PHE A 567 -2.74 16.77 -36.24
C PHE A 567 -1.36 16.23 -36.60
N LYS A 568 -0.78 16.70 -37.70
CA LYS A 568 0.61 16.35 -38.05
C LYS A 568 1.56 17.24 -37.27
N VAL A 569 2.51 16.62 -36.56
CA VAL A 569 3.47 17.33 -35.69
C VAL A 569 4.31 18.32 -36.52
N TYR A 570 4.72 17.94 -37.74
CA TYR A 570 5.49 18.82 -38.65
C TYR A 570 4.68 19.94 -39.31
N GLN A 571 3.35 19.92 -39.18
CA GLN A 571 2.44 21.00 -39.63
C GLN A 571 1.87 21.78 -38.44
N THR A 572 2.34 21.52 -37.22
CA THR A 572 1.81 22.15 -36.01
C THR A 572 2.91 22.91 -35.32
N MET A 573 2.68 24.19 -35.05
CA MET A 573 3.57 24.98 -34.21
C MET A 573 3.40 24.55 -32.76
N PHE A 574 4.50 24.27 -32.08
CA PHE A 574 4.57 24.08 -30.64
C PHE A 574 5.37 25.21 -30.03
N ARG A 575 4.81 25.85 -29.00
CA ARG A 575 5.49 26.93 -28.29
C ARG A 575 5.23 26.81 -26.79
N VAL A 576 6.29 26.71 -26.01
CA VAL A 576 6.21 26.84 -24.56
C VAL A 576 5.96 28.31 -24.21
N MET A 577 4.99 28.57 -23.35
CA MET A 577 4.62 29.92 -22.93
C MET A 577 5.51 30.36 -21.77
N ARG A 578 5.97 31.62 -21.78
CA ARG A 578 6.61 32.22 -20.60
C ARG A 578 5.54 32.56 -19.57
N GLU A 579 5.90 32.58 -18.28
CA GLU A 579 4.96 32.92 -17.21
C GLU A 579 4.34 34.32 -17.40
N SER A 580 5.08 35.28 -17.96
CA SER A 580 4.59 36.61 -18.30
C SER A 580 3.57 36.64 -19.47
N GLU A 581 3.52 35.57 -20.25
CA GLU A 581 2.64 35.40 -21.42
C GLU A 581 1.43 34.51 -21.09
N ASN A 582 1.26 34.09 -19.83
CA ASN A 582 0.13 33.28 -19.43
C ASN A 582 -1.17 34.08 -19.49
N VAL A 583 -2.23 33.44 -20.01
CA VAL A 583 -3.55 34.07 -20.14
C VAL A 583 -4.35 34.04 -18.83
N ASP A 584 -3.91 33.23 -17.85
CA ASP A 584 -4.56 33.02 -16.55
C ASP A 584 -3.56 32.52 -15.48
N GLU A 585 -4.10 32.06 -14.33
CA GLU A 585 -3.32 31.57 -13.18
C GLU A 585 -2.71 30.17 -13.36
N ARG A 586 -2.97 29.47 -14.48
CA ARG A 586 -2.36 28.17 -14.73
C ARG A 586 -0.89 28.32 -15.09
N GLN A 587 -0.13 27.36 -14.60
CA GLN A 587 1.30 27.26 -14.82
C GLN A 587 1.59 26.19 -15.86
N HIS A 588 2.83 26.22 -16.38
CA HIS A 588 3.36 25.19 -17.27
C HIS A 588 2.55 25.05 -18.58
N CYS A 589 2.28 26.20 -19.21
CA CYS A 589 1.44 26.28 -20.38
C CYS A 589 2.24 26.19 -21.69
N PHE A 590 1.61 25.65 -22.72
CA PHE A 590 2.15 25.60 -24.08
C PHE A 590 1.02 25.72 -25.11
N LEU A 591 1.38 26.17 -26.31
CA LEU A 591 0.48 26.42 -27.42
C LEU A 591 0.73 25.42 -28.53
N ALA A 592 -0.34 24.79 -29.03
CA ALA A 592 -0.33 23.99 -30.25
C ALA A 592 -1.22 24.64 -31.31
N GLN A 593 -0.63 25.04 -32.45
CA GLN A 593 -1.36 25.71 -33.53
C GLN A 593 -1.11 25.01 -34.86
N SER A 594 -2.18 24.47 -35.46
CA SER A 594 -2.15 23.92 -36.81
C SER A 594 -2.86 24.87 -37.79
N PRO A 595 -2.45 24.93 -39.07
CA PRO A 595 -3.05 25.84 -40.05
C PRO A 595 -4.52 25.53 -40.29
N GLY A 596 -5.31 26.59 -40.46
CA GLY A 596 -6.76 26.50 -40.64
C GLY A 596 -7.53 26.02 -39.39
N LYS A 597 -6.87 25.83 -38.24
CA LYS A 597 -7.50 25.42 -36.98
C LYS A 597 -7.22 26.46 -35.89
N PRO A 598 -8.15 26.66 -34.93
CA PRO A 598 -7.93 27.58 -33.83
C PRO A 598 -6.75 27.11 -32.95
N PRO A 599 -5.98 28.05 -32.38
CA PRO A 599 -4.88 27.69 -31.48
C PRO A 599 -5.40 27.00 -30.23
N ARG A 600 -4.68 25.97 -29.77
CA ARG A 600 -5.01 25.21 -28.56
C ARG A 600 -4.02 25.56 -27.46
N TYR A 601 -4.52 26.24 -26.43
CA TYR A 601 -3.76 26.56 -25.22
C TYR A 601 -3.89 25.40 -24.24
N LEU A 602 -2.76 24.80 -23.86
CA LEU A 602 -2.67 23.58 -23.08
C LEU A 602 -1.80 23.81 -21.84
N SER A 603 -2.07 23.10 -20.75
CA SER A 603 -1.29 23.16 -19.50
C SER A 603 -1.11 21.78 -18.88
N VAL A 604 -0.02 21.59 -18.15
CA VAL A 604 0.28 20.38 -17.37
C VAL A 604 0.47 20.74 -15.89
N GLU A 605 0.42 19.74 -15.01
CA GLU A 605 0.39 19.99 -13.56
C GLU A 605 1.79 20.31 -13.01
N THR A 606 2.85 19.84 -13.66
CA THR A 606 4.23 20.05 -13.22
C THR A 606 5.16 20.51 -14.35
N ARG A 607 6.18 21.30 -13.99
CA ARG A 607 7.26 21.68 -14.92
C ARG A 607 7.96 20.47 -15.53
N GLN A 608 8.13 19.38 -14.76
CA GLN A 608 8.78 18.17 -15.26
C GLN A 608 7.96 17.49 -16.37
N GLU A 609 6.63 17.51 -16.28
CA GLU A 609 5.76 17.01 -17.35
C GLU A 609 5.87 17.88 -18.60
N LEU A 610 5.95 19.20 -18.46
CA LEU A 610 6.09 20.12 -19.59
C LEU A 610 7.38 19.83 -20.36
N LEU A 611 8.50 19.67 -19.65
CA LEU A 611 9.79 19.31 -20.24
C LEU A 611 9.74 17.95 -20.95
N ARG A 612 9.00 16.98 -20.40
CA ARG A 612 8.81 15.67 -21.07
C ARG A 612 7.99 15.80 -22.35
N VAL A 613 6.92 16.61 -22.36
CA VAL A 613 6.11 16.87 -23.55
C VAL A 613 6.97 17.56 -24.62
N GLU A 614 7.74 18.57 -24.24
CA GLU A 614 8.64 19.30 -25.14
C GLU A 614 9.72 18.39 -25.74
N ALA A 615 10.42 17.60 -24.92
CA ALA A 615 11.43 16.66 -25.39
C ALA A 615 10.84 15.59 -26.33
N ALA A 616 9.66 15.06 -26.00
CA ALA A 616 8.96 14.11 -26.85
C ALA A 616 8.46 14.76 -28.16
N TRP A 617 8.05 16.02 -28.11
CA TRP A 617 7.67 16.79 -29.29
C TRP A 617 8.83 16.93 -30.27
N HIS A 618 10.01 17.35 -29.78
CA HIS A 618 11.20 17.45 -30.62
C HIS A 618 11.62 16.09 -31.19
N THR A 619 11.56 15.03 -30.39
CA THR A 619 11.84 13.66 -30.84
C THR A 619 10.87 13.22 -31.94
N ALA A 620 9.57 13.49 -31.77
CA ALA A 620 8.54 13.19 -32.76
C ALA A 620 8.74 13.99 -34.07
N ILE A 621 9.12 15.27 -33.99
CA ILE A 621 9.49 16.07 -35.18
C ILE A 621 10.68 15.44 -35.90
N CYS A 622 11.76 15.13 -35.19
CA CYS A 622 12.97 14.55 -35.78
C CYS A 622 12.67 13.22 -36.47
N SER A 623 11.88 12.36 -35.82
CA SER A 623 11.43 11.09 -36.38
C SER A 623 10.57 11.30 -37.63
N ALA A 624 9.56 12.17 -37.56
CA ALA A 624 8.68 12.49 -38.67
C ALA A 624 9.45 13.06 -39.88
N VAL A 625 10.35 14.01 -39.66
CA VAL A 625 11.18 14.61 -40.72
C VAL A 625 12.12 13.57 -41.31
N THR A 626 12.70 12.67 -40.52
CA THR A 626 13.59 11.60 -41.02
C THR A 626 12.82 10.57 -41.84
N HIS A 627 11.59 10.22 -41.43
CA HIS A 627 10.69 9.42 -42.24
C HIS A 627 10.28 10.14 -43.54
N LEU A 628 10.03 11.45 -43.49
CA LEU A 628 9.80 12.28 -44.66
C LEU A 628 11.06 12.39 -45.56
N LYS A 629 12.29 12.27 -45.01
CA LYS A 629 13.53 12.17 -45.81
C LYS A 629 13.65 10.86 -46.58
N LYS A 630 12.99 9.78 -46.18
CA LYS A 630 12.87 8.60 -47.08
C LYS A 630 11.89 8.84 -48.23
N LEU A 631 10.97 9.80 -48.06
CA LEU A 631 10.13 10.37 -49.12
C LEU A 631 10.83 11.52 -49.87
N LYS A 632 12.01 11.99 -49.40
CA LYS A 632 12.75 13.09 -50.02
C LYS A 632 13.34 12.73 -51.38
N ASP A 633 13.56 11.48 -51.75
CA ASP A 633 14.03 11.23 -53.11
C ASP A 633 13.02 11.75 -54.17
N LEU A 634 11.73 11.86 -53.79
CA LEU A 634 10.69 12.56 -54.57
C LEU A 634 10.64 14.08 -54.32
N LEU A 635 10.74 14.53 -53.06
CA LEU A 635 10.59 15.95 -52.68
C LEU A 635 11.86 16.79 -52.86
N GLN A 636 13.02 16.15 -52.98
CA GLN A 636 14.32 16.77 -53.25
C GLN A 636 14.39 17.24 -54.70
N HIS A 637 13.68 16.63 -55.65
CA HIS A 637 13.46 17.22 -56.97
C HIS A 637 12.64 18.52 -56.91
N LEU A 638 11.65 18.59 -56.02
CA LEU A 638 10.77 19.74 -55.84
C LEU A 638 11.45 20.88 -55.07
N LEU A 639 12.16 20.55 -53.98
CA LEU A 639 12.95 21.50 -53.21
C LEU A 639 14.23 21.93 -53.91
N HIS A 640 14.88 21.07 -54.72
CA HIS A 640 15.98 21.49 -55.59
C HIS A 640 15.45 22.44 -56.67
N SER A 641 14.26 22.21 -57.25
CA SER A 641 13.64 23.18 -58.15
C SER A 641 13.35 24.53 -57.48
N ILE A 642 12.91 24.55 -56.21
CA ILE A 642 12.65 25.78 -55.44
C ILE A 642 13.96 26.47 -55.00
N PHE A 643 14.96 25.72 -54.54
CA PHE A 643 16.25 26.27 -54.09
C PHE A 643 17.17 26.68 -55.25
N GLN A 644 17.09 26.01 -56.39
CA GLN A 644 17.81 26.38 -57.60
C GLN A 644 17.21 27.65 -58.22
N PHE A 645 15.91 27.91 -58.01
CA PHE A 645 15.29 29.22 -58.24
C PHE A 645 15.81 30.30 -57.27
N ALA A 646 16.06 29.97 -56.00
CA ALA A 646 16.54 30.93 -54.99
C ALA A 646 18.04 31.27 -55.11
N PHE A 647 18.85 30.44 -55.79
CA PHE A 647 20.29 30.70 -55.99
C PHE A 647 20.56 31.64 -57.18
N LEU A 648 19.58 31.86 -58.05
CA LEU A 648 19.50 33.08 -58.86
C LEU A 648 18.97 34.17 -57.93
N ILE A 649 19.78 35.19 -57.66
CA ILE A 649 19.39 36.39 -56.89
C ILE A 649 18.30 37.13 -57.67
N ARG A 650 17.07 36.63 -57.57
CA ARG A 650 15.84 37.31 -57.92
C ARG A 650 14.92 37.15 -56.72
N ILE A 651 14.74 38.25 -56.01
CA ILE A 651 13.67 38.39 -55.03
C ILE A 651 12.38 38.43 -55.84
N GLU A 652 11.81 37.27 -56.15
CA GLU A 652 10.45 37.19 -56.69
C GLU A 652 9.49 36.95 -55.52
N GLU A 653 8.46 37.79 -55.42
CA GLU A 653 7.37 37.61 -54.48
C GLU A 653 6.61 36.32 -54.84
N LEU A 654 6.80 35.27 -54.04
CA LEU A 654 6.01 34.05 -54.16
C LEU A 654 4.66 34.25 -53.47
N GLU A 655 3.58 34.38 -54.24
CA GLU A 655 2.21 34.26 -53.73
C GLU A 655 1.95 32.82 -53.27
N CYS A 656 2.13 32.56 -51.97
CA CYS A 656 1.88 31.26 -51.37
C CYS A 656 0.51 31.22 -50.68
N SER A 657 -0.45 30.54 -51.30
CA SER A 657 -1.80 30.34 -50.75
C SER A 657 -1.82 29.55 -49.43
N GLN A 658 -0.72 28.85 -49.09
CA GLN A 658 -0.57 28.08 -47.84
C GLN A 658 0.69 28.48 -47.05
N LEU A 659 1.00 29.78 -46.98
CA LEU A 659 2.19 30.32 -46.32
C LEU A 659 2.39 29.76 -44.88
N GLN A 660 1.32 29.63 -44.10
CA GLN A 660 1.40 29.16 -42.71
C GLN A 660 1.81 27.67 -42.61
N ASN A 661 1.31 26.81 -43.51
CA ASN A 661 1.75 25.42 -43.60
C ASN A 661 3.24 25.35 -43.92
N LEU A 662 3.68 26.14 -44.91
CA LEU A 662 5.07 26.18 -45.35
C LEU A 662 6.00 26.64 -44.22
N LEU A 663 5.63 27.69 -43.49
CA LEU A 663 6.40 28.22 -42.37
C LEU A 663 6.58 27.19 -41.25
N PHE A 664 5.50 26.49 -40.88
CA PHE A 664 5.57 25.47 -39.83
C PHE A 664 6.39 24.24 -40.26
N CYS A 665 6.27 23.82 -41.52
CA CYS A 665 7.11 22.77 -42.08
C CYS A 665 8.59 23.17 -42.15
N MET A 666 8.89 24.43 -42.51
CA MET A 666 10.26 24.96 -42.49
C MET A 666 10.83 24.98 -41.07
N HIS A 667 10.06 25.44 -40.08
CA HIS A 667 10.46 25.42 -38.68
C HIS A 667 10.75 23.99 -38.21
N ALA A 668 9.85 23.04 -38.47
CA ALA A 668 10.05 21.63 -38.14
C ALA A 668 11.31 21.03 -38.80
N PHE A 669 11.57 21.38 -40.06
CA PHE A 669 12.77 20.94 -40.78
C PHE A 669 14.06 21.52 -40.19
N LEU A 670 14.06 22.80 -39.83
CA LEU A 670 15.19 23.46 -39.18
C LEU A 670 15.47 22.85 -37.80
N THR A 671 14.45 22.65 -36.97
CA THR A 671 14.58 22.00 -35.66
C THR A 671 15.17 20.60 -35.79
N ALA A 672 14.68 19.80 -36.76
CA ALA A 672 15.23 18.46 -37.02
C ALA A 672 16.67 18.50 -37.56
N LYS A 673 17.06 19.56 -38.28
CA LYS A 673 18.43 19.75 -38.75
C LYS A 673 19.38 20.15 -37.64
N VAL A 674 18.96 21.06 -36.75
CA VAL A 674 19.74 21.44 -35.56
C VAL A 674 19.97 20.23 -34.67
N ALA A 675 18.91 19.46 -34.37
CA ALA A 675 19.02 18.24 -33.57
C ALA A 675 19.91 17.15 -34.20
N ALA A 676 20.01 17.09 -35.52
CA ALA A 676 20.89 16.14 -36.21
C ALA A 676 22.37 16.55 -36.18
N VAL A 677 22.66 17.85 -36.09
CA VAL A 677 24.02 18.40 -36.01
C VAL A 677 24.51 18.41 -34.57
N ASP A 678 23.61 18.69 -33.63
CA ASP A 678 23.86 18.61 -32.20
C ASP A 678 22.82 17.69 -31.55
N PRO A 679 23.12 16.39 -31.37
CA PRO A 679 22.25 15.46 -30.67
C PRO A 679 22.00 15.86 -29.22
N THR A 680 22.90 16.65 -28.62
CA THR A 680 22.73 17.10 -27.24
C THR A 680 21.59 18.10 -27.11
N PHE A 681 21.19 18.80 -28.19
CA PHE A 681 20.01 19.65 -28.26
C PHE A 681 18.71 18.95 -27.83
N LEU A 682 18.59 17.63 -28.08
CA LEU A 682 17.42 16.84 -27.64
C LEU A 682 17.49 16.45 -26.15
N THR A 683 18.67 16.54 -25.55
CA THR A 683 18.95 16.13 -24.16
C THR A 683 19.29 17.31 -23.22
N SER A 684 19.63 18.48 -23.78
CA SER A 684 20.02 19.69 -23.06
C SER A 684 18.76 20.42 -22.60
N THR A 685 18.10 19.85 -21.59
CA THR A 685 17.00 20.52 -20.89
C THR A 685 17.26 20.47 -19.39
N THR A 686 18.34 21.11 -18.94
CA THR A 686 18.49 21.66 -17.58
C THR A 686 19.52 22.79 -17.59
N PRO A 687 19.30 23.81 -16.75
CA PRO A 687 18.76 25.12 -17.10
C PRO A 687 19.62 25.95 -18.07
#